data_AF-R9JD41-F1
#
_entry.id   AF-R9JD41-F1
#
_cell.length_a   1.000
_cell.length_b   1.000
_cell.length_c   1.000
_cell.angle_alpha   90.00
_cell.angle_beta   90.00
_cell.angle_gamma   90.00
#
_symmetry.space_group_name_H-M   'P 1'
#
loop_
_entity.id
_entity.type
_entity.pdbx_description
1 polymer ?
#
loop_
_entity_poly.entity_id
_entity_poly.type
_entity_poly.pdbx_seq_one_letter_code
_entity_poly.pdbx_strand_id
1 'polypeptide(L)'
;MTNPNSRQISKMIEVLKDLEISQQDCELAQSYLSGEVGDEVLDQFERKDLTRLSYQFETKARAVTKQIEKENKRAVGVRFFNVLYAIGRGSCNGLFWNYTYDKVEECALYKRLHVLICSYRSRANFLINKAYDHIMSVVENNPVRLLDAVSDLKKENELYAAMLLALYFYKKYEKPESLSKEDTAYMEEYEQILLKSFDAWLAGQGCTAHEEAVAALRERKAAGHIIGRIEFGQIGKEEMECFHVISNLAYRNYQLSEVLLEIVRACMVMNVEETLESFVDIEETLRGVFRDRYYMEDNTHVELDLKGADFDEVFHIEPTLYICWAAWLNYKVILTRQFHKNQESYLKVIEPNECQALLQICSNTRRKISAQWRGTDMVEYTLNVLKDVLQKENPKLYQKVVQDVKPDHEEMINRLVSDTPHAETAREYLRGNCKVSELYPYDKEFGDGFLEGRYSIGNAMKSYRKHCKDEAFFNRCTVFLILRKLESVDCVYQNIFADKAQLRQYFAALDSEALDCAHQLQAFSLLSKDNQSYSSRIRMLDNVGEEHFARFLQENPDETLAAFSNAPSEARALGIRLLDQDAQKYKETILRYAKDSSSIVFRELCTILCRHKEWEDDIIKLLSGKKASERQTAICVLSKWQGEGGDYRAMLMKALETEKSADVIKMLNWKLNIKQENRTKEPQTKDELVRQLHQGGRKRTLAWAYGTPFSPVHKTDGTLADEEYLQAVLLCYAEQIWHSMDKYAQLLAAELNAAEFAVYVSELFDKWIAAGAEAKKGWVLFAASIHGNEDMIPKLYHQIQEWPKVSRGGIAAEAVRALALNPSPRALLLVDDIARKFKHKQVKNGALRALDDAAKALGISREELDDRIVPDLGFDANMQRTVDYGARAFRVTLTPSLDLEVFDDSGKKLKNLPAPGKKDDEEKAAEAYAAFKEMKKQMKAAVSSQKARLEYALSAQREWRAEDWKNLFVKNPLMHQFAIGLIWGVYEGGRLAQSFRYMEDGTFNTQEGQEYTLPEQARIGLVHPVELSDSEKAAWKEQLADYEITQPVEQLDRPVYLMTEAEADSKYLERFGGCVLNALSLNGKVTALGWTRGAVVDAGSFYTYYREDAGAGLGVKLHFSGSFIGWNAEDVTVYEAGFYKAGEPACRSCAKPREDVMKALYLKEVPPRYFSEIVLQLTKATASSEERETDWKKDAGLN
;
A
#
# COMPACT_ATOMS: atom_id res chain seq x y z
N MET A 1 -14.15 32.36 -25.78
CA MET A 1 -12.77 32.32 -25.25
C MET A 1 -12.63 33.42 -24.22
N THR A 2 -12.67 33.10 -22.94
CA THR A 2 -12.43 34.06 -21.85
C THR A 2 -10.94 34.42 -21.83
N ASN A 3 -10.60 35.69 -21.66
CA ASN A 3 -9.20 36.14 -21.52
C ASN A 3 -8.49 35.24 -20.47
N PRO A 4 -7.37 34.56 -20.81
CA PRO A 4 -6.68 33.65 -19.89
C PRO A 4 -6.37 34.26 -18.53
N ASN A 5 -6.16 35.58 -18.47
CA ASN A 5 -5.91 36.32 -17.23
C ASN A 5 -7.18 36.47 -16.37
N SER A 6 -8.36 36.57 -16.96
CA SER A 6 -9.62 36.78 -16.22
C SER A 6 -9.99 35.57 -15.34
N ARG A 7 -9.87 34.34 -15.86
CA ARG A 7 -10.15 33.11 -15.07
C ARG A 7 -9.14 32.92 -13.93
N GLN A 8 -7.90 33.39 -14.12
CA GLN A 8 -6.86 33.32 -13.09
C GLN A 8 -7.04 34.37 -12.01
N ILE A 9 -7.37 35.61 -12.39
CA ILE A 9 -7.74 36.65 -11.43
C ILE A 9 -8.93 36.17 -10.59
N SER A 10 -9.95 35.54 -11.18
CA SER A 10 -11.04 34.94 -10.41
C SER A 10 -10.57 33.90 -9.38
N LYS A 11 -9.66 32.99 -9.75
CA LYS A 11 -9.08 32.02 -8.81
C LYS A 11 -8.25 32.68 -7.70
N MET A 12 -7.52 33.75 -8.01
CA MET A 12 -6.76 34.55 -7.04
C MET A 12 -7.69 35.27 -6.06
N ILE A 13 -8.78 35.86 -6.56
CA ILE A 13 -9.81 36.48 -5.72
C ILE A 13 -10.53 35.45 -4.85
N GLU A 14 -10.79 34.23 -5.33
CA GLU A 14 -11.33 33.15 -4.49
C GLU A 14 -10.39 32.80 -3.33
N VAL A 15 -9.08 32.74 -3.55
CA VAL A 15 -8.10 32.53 -2.47
C VAL A 15 -8.13 33.69 -1.47
N LEU A 16 -8.25 34.94 -1.94
CA LEU A 16 -8.36 36.11 -1.06
C LEU A 16 -9.66 36.14 -0.26
N LYS A 17 -10.78 35.69 -0.84
CA LYS A 17 -12.06 35.55 -0.11
C LYS A 17 -11.99 34.50 0.99
N ASP A 18 -11.30 33.40 0.73
CA ASP A 18 -11.07 32.35 1.72
C ASP A 18 -10.11 32.80 2.85
N LEU A 19 -9.39 33.93 2.68
CA LEU A 19 -8.66 34.61 3.76
C LEU A 19 -9.57 35.47 4.64
N GLU A 20 -10.87 35.54 4.38
CA GLU A 20 -11.84 36.39 5.09
C GLU A 20 -11.39 37.86 5.14
N ILE A 21 -10.87 38.41 4.03
CA ILE A 21 -10.64 39.85 3.89
C ILE A 21 -11.94 40.58 3.57
N SER A 22 -11.97 41.89 3.77
CA SER A 22 -13.19 42.68 3.53
C SER A 22 -13.63 42.63 2.07
N GLN A 23 -14.93 42.83 1.81
CA GLN A 23 -15.47 42.93 0.46
C GLN A 23 -14.81 44.08 -0.33
N GLN A 24 -14.48 45.17 0.38
CA GLN A 24 -13.75 46.32 -0.18
C GLN A 24 -12.33 45.93 -0.62
N ASP A 25 -11.60 45.16 0.20
CA ASP A 25 -10.26 44.67 -0.17
C ASP A 25 -10.32 43.66 -1.33
N CYS A 26 -11.38 42.87 -1.43
CA CYS A 26 -11.59 41.97 -2.57
C CYS A 26 -11.77 42.75 -3.89
N GLU A 27 -12.55 43.83 -3.85
CA GLU A 27 -12.78 44.71 -5.01
C GLU A 27 -11.49 45.47 -5.39
N LEU A 28 -10.76 45.98 -4.39
CA LEU A 28 -9.48 46.64 -4.58
C LEU A 28 -8.42 45.69 -5.16
N ALA A 29 -8.34 44.46 -4.65
CA ALA A 29 -7.47 43.42 -5.18
C ALA A 29 -7.83 43.06 -6.63
N GLN A 30 -9.13 43.03 -6.96
CA GLN A 30 -9.57 42.72 -8.32
C GLN A 30 -9.11 43.79 -9.32
N SER A 31 -9.29 45.08 -9.00
CA SER A 31 -8.84 46.19 -9.85
C SER A 31 -7.31 46.29 -9.95
N TYR A 32 -6.58 46.00 -8.86
CA TYR A 32 -5.12 45.98 -8.91
C TYR A 32 -4.61 44.80 -9.75
N LEU A 33 -5.18 43.60 -9.58
CA LEU A 33 -4.80 42.41 -10.36
C LEU A 33 -5.11 42.56 -11.85
N SER A 34 -6.23 43.20 -12.23
CA SER A 34 -6.55 43.51 -13.63
C SER A 34 -5.67 44.61 -14.22
N GLY A 35 -5.05 45.44 -13.39
CA GLY A 35 -4.17 46.56 -13.81
C GLY A 35 -4.89 47.86 -14.06
N GLU A 36 -6.08 48.02 -13.50
CA GLU A 36 -6.87 49.25 -13.55
C GLU A 36 -6.30 50.33 -12.61
N VAL A 37 -5.57 49.92 -11.56
CA VAL A 37 -4.97 50.79 -10.55
C VAL A 37 -3.50 50.40 -10.28
N GLY A 38 -2.68 51.36 -9.85
CA GLY A 38 -1.24 51.19 -9.58
C GLY A 38 -0.92 50.86 -8.13
N ASP A 39 0.37 50.90 -7.77
CA ASP A 39 0.87 50.51 -6.43
C ASP A 39 0.38 51.41 -5.29
N GLU A 40 -0.15 52.60 -5.59
CA GLU A 40 -0.73 53.54 -4.62
C GLU A 40 -1.90 52.98 -3.80
N VAL A 41 -2.54 51.90 -4.28
CA VAL A 41 -3.64 51.25 -3.56
C VAL A 41 -3.16 50.23 -2.51
N LEU A 42 -1.89 49.81 -2.56
CA LEU A 42 -1.38 48.75 -1.69
C LEU A 42 -1.36 49.14 -0.21
N ASP A 43 -1.26 50.42 0.11
CA ASP A 43 -1.28 50.90 1.50
C ASP A 43 -2.70 51.00 2.09
N GLN A 44 -3.74 50.77 1.28
CA GLN A 44 -5.14 50.82 1.69
C GLN A 44 -5.66 49.48 2.24
N PHE A 45 -4.94 48.39 2.02
CA PHE A 45 -5.33 47.05 2.48
C PHE A 45 -5.26 46.92 4.01
N GLU A 46 -6.29 46.29 4.59
CA GLU A 46 -6.28 45.95 6.02
C GLU A 46 -5.22 44.88 6.34
N ARG A 47 -4.51 45.06 7.45
CA ARG A 47 -3.46 44.13 7.89
C ARG A 47 -4.08 42.88 8.52
N LYS A 48 -3.56 41.71 8.14
CA LYS A 48 -3.95 40.42 8.73
C LYS A 48 -2.74 39.52 8.91
N ASP A 49 -2.59 38.93 10.09
CA ASP A 49 -1.56 37.91 10.35
C ASP A 49 -1.94 36.59 9.69
N LEU A 50 -1.08 36.09 8.80
CA LEU A 50 -1.28 34.89 7.98
C LEU A 50 -0.48 33.67 8.49
N THR A 51 0.08 33.71 9.71
CA THR A 51 0.90 32.61 10.25
C THR A 51 0.11 31.35 10.66
N ARG A 52 -1.19 31.45 10.97
CA ARG A 52 -2.01 30.35 11.53
C ARG A 52 -3.09 29.84 10.56
N LEU A 53 -2.75 29.72 9.28
CA LEU A 53 -3.70 29.27 8.26
C LEU A 53 -3.89 27.74 8.30
N SER A 54 -5.08 27.26 7.89
CA SER A 54 -5.33 25.83 7.81
C SER A 54 -4.51 25.18 6.70
N TYR A 55 -4.05 23.95 6.90
CA TYR A 55 -3.28 23.20 5.88
C TYR A 55 -4.04 23.06 4.54
N GLN A 56 -5.37 22.95 4.61
CA GLN A 56 -6.25 22.91 3.43
C GLN A 56 -6.20 24.23 2.65
N PHE A 57 -6.23 25.35 3.35
CA PHE A 57 -6.11 26.67 2.75
C PHE A 57 -4.72 26.88 2.13
N GLU A 58 -3.65 26.54 2.86
CA GLU A 58 -2.28 26.64 2.33
C GLU A 58 -2.12 25.87 1.03
N THR A 59 -2.68 24.65 0.95
CA THR A 59 -2.59 23.81 -0.25
C THR A 59 -3.32 24.45 -1.45
N LYS A 60 -4.49 25.06 -1.21
CA LYS A 60 -5.25 25.78 -2.25
C LYS A 60 -4.51 27.03 -2.74
N ALA A 61 -3.95 27.82 -1.83
CA ALA A 61 -3.15 28.99 -2.16
C ALA A 61 -1.87 28.61 -2.93
N ARG A 62 -1.20 27.51 -2.55
CA ARG A 62 -0.02 26.96 -3.22
C ARG A 62 -0.28 26.55 -4.66
N ALA A 63 -1.45 25.96 -4.94
CA ALA A 63 -1.83 25.61 -6.30
C ALA A 63 -1.94 26.84 -7.22
N VAL A 64 -2.43 27.97 -6.67
CA VAL A 64 -2.53 29.24 -7.41
C VAL A 64 -1.16 29.89 -7.59
N THR A 65 -0.29 29.87 -6.57
CA THR A 65 1.05 30.46 -6.66
C THR A 65 2.01 29.66 -7.56
N LYS A 66 1.90 28.32 -7.63
CA LYS A 66 2.68 27.48 -8.59
C LYS A 66 2.41 27.85 -10.06
N GLN A 67 1.24 28.39 -10.38
CA GLN A 67 0.91 28.82 -11.74
C GLN A 67 1.63 30.12 -12.17
N ILE A 68 2.30 30.82 -11.26
CA ILE A 68 3.11 32.03 -11.54
C ILE A 68 4.35 31.71 -12.39
N GLU A 69 4.75 30.43 -12.46
CA GLU A 69 6.00 29.97 -13.09
C GLU A 69 5.98 29.93 -14.64
N LYS A 70 4.84 30.15 -15.30
CA LYS A 70 4.71 30.06 -16.78
C LYS A 70 4.90 31.42 -17.46
N GLU A 71 5.80 31.49 -18.44
CA GLU A 71 6.33 32.72 -19.08
C GLU A 71 5.26 33.74 -19.55
N ASN A 72 4.07 33.32 -19.96
CA ASN A 72 2.99 34.21 -20.43
C ASN A 72 2.18 34.94 -19.34
N LYS A 73 2.52 34.79 -18.04
CA LYS A 73 1.64 35.21 -16.92
C LYS A 73 2.35 35.90 -15.73
N ARG A 74 3.63 36.24 -15.90
CA ARG A 74 4.51 36.77 -14.83
C ARG A 74 3.99 38.08 -14.19
N ALA A 75 3.48 39.02 -14.98
CA ALA A 75 3.01 40.33 -14.49
C ALA A 75 1.83 40.24 -13.51
N VAL A 76 0.88 39.33 -13.72
CA VAL A 76 -0.26 39.14 -12.81
C VAL A 76 0.20 38.48 -11.51
N GLY A 77 1.19 37.58 -11.58
CA GLY A 77 1.82 36.98 -10.40
C GLY A 77 2.54 37.99 -9.51
N VAL A 78 3.26 38.96 -10.09
CA VAL A 78 3.90 40.08 -9.36
C VAL A 78 2.86 40.89 -8.58
N ARG A 79 1.73 41.23 -9.22
CA ARG A 79 0.64 41.97 -8.57
C ARG A 79 -0.02 41.16 -7.45
N PHE A 80 -0.23 39.86 -7.66
CA PHE A 80 -0.78 39.00 -6.62
C PHE A 80 0.14 38.88 -5.41
N PHE A 81 1.47 38.79 -5.63
CA PHE A 81 2.44 38.86 -4.54
C PHE A 81 2.34 40.18 -3.76
N ASN A 82 2.25 41.32 -4.46
CA ASN A 82 2.13 42.64 -3.82
C ASN A 82 0.86 42.75 -2.95
N VAL A 83 -0.27 42.22 -3.39
CA VAL A 83 -1.53 42.19 -2.60
C VAL A 83 -1.36 41.33 -1.34
N LEU A 84 -0.84 40.11 -1.48
CA LEU A 84 -0.61 39.22 -0.33
C LEU A 84 0.40 39.82 0.67
N TYR A 85 1.43 40.53 0.19
CA TYR A 85 2.38 41.24 1.03
C TYR A 85 1.79 42.50 1.69
N ALA A 86 0.89 43.22 1.00
CA ALA A 86 0.15 44.34 1.57
C ALA A 86 -0.72 43.89 2.75
N ILE A 87 -1.39 42.74 2.62
CA ILE A 87 -2.23 42.16 3.68
C ILE A 87 -1.37 41.58 4.81
N GLY A 88 -0.42 40.71 4.50
CA GLY A 88 0.28 39.88 5.50
C GLY A 88 1.71 40.29 5.88
N ARG A 89 2.36 41.23 5.18
CA ARG A 89 3.83 41.42 5.24
C ARG A 89 4.57 40.07 5.18
N GLY A 90 5.58 39.84 6.01
CA GLY A 90 6.31 38.58 6.04
C GLY A 90 5.48 37.36 6.48
N SER A 91 4.31 37.54 7.12
CA SER A 91 3.45 36.41 7.51
C SER A 91 2.82 35.67 6.31
N CYS A 92 2.79 36.29 5.12
CA CYS A 92 2.27 35.66 3.91
C CYS A 92 3.17 34.53 3.35
N ASN A 93 4.33 34.28 3.96
CA ASN A 93 5.31 33.28 3.50
C ASN A 93 4.74 31.87 3.31
N GLY A 94 3.79 31.44 4.15
CA GLY A 94 3.18 30.09 4.05
C GLY A 94 2.42 29.83 2.75
N LEU A 95 2.10 30.90 2.01
CA LEU A 95 1.35 30.87 0.74
C LEU A 95 2.23 30.66 -0.50
N PHE A 96 3.55 30.77 -0.34
CA PHE A 96 4.51 30.64 -1.43
C PHE A 96 5.32 29.35 -1.28
N TRP A 97 5.10 28.37 -2.17
CA TRP A 97 5.83 27.10 -2.17
C TRP A 97 7.07 27.14 -3.08
N ASN A 98 8.13 26.40 -2.72
CA ASN A 98 9.37 26.31 -3.50
C ASN A 98 9.90 27.67 -3.98
N TYR A 99 9.82 28.69 -3.13
CA TYR A 99 10.50 29.96 -3.38
C TYR A 99 9.97 30.73 -4.60
N THR A 100 8.66 30.66 -4.83
CA THR A 100 7.99 31.33 -5.97
C THR A 100 8.22 32.85 -6.04
N TYR A 101 8.58 33.47 -4.91
CA TYR A 101 8.97 34.89 -4.84
C TYR A 101 10.36 35.21 -5.45
N ASP A 102 11.18 34.20 -5.78
CA ASP A 102 12.45 34.40 -6.50
C ASP A 102 12.23 34.82 -7.94
N LYS A 103 11.12 34.34 -8.52
CA LYS A 103 10.77 34.52 -9.92
C LYS A 103 10.03 35.84 -10.20
N VAL A 104 9.84 36.67 -9.18
CA VAL A 104 9.26 38.02 -9.24
C VAL A 104 10.33 39.08 -8.93
N GLU A 105 11.42 39.06 -9.68
CA GLU A 105 12.54 40.03 -9.55
C GLU A 105 12.10 41.49 -9.67
N GLU A 106 10.96 41.72 -10.33
CA GLU A 106 10.31 43.00 -10.50
C GLU A 106 9.71 43.56 -9.18
N CYS A 107 9.52 42.74 -8.15
CA CYS A 107 9.12 43.19 -6.82
C CYS A 107 10.29 43.83 -6.06
N ALA A 108 9.99 44.85 -5.26
CA ALA A 108 10.99 45.51 -4.40
C ALA A 108 11.76 44.50 -3.51
N LEU A 109 13.08 44.62 -3.51
CA LEU A 109 14.00 43.68 -2.87
C LEU A 109 13.68 43.42 -1.39
N TYR A 110 13.38 44.47 -0.62
CA TYR A 110 13.06 44.33 0.81
C TYR A 110 11.80 43.48 1.05
N LYS A 111 10.80 43.50 0.16
CA LYS A 111 9.57 42.69 0.30
C LYS A 111 9.88 41.20 0.14
N ARG A 112 10.69 40.87 -0.89
CA ARG A 112 11.17 39.51 -1.15
C ARG A 112 11.96 39.01 0.05
N LEU A 113 12.95 39.79 0.50
CA LEU A 113 13.79 39.45 1.66
C LEU A 113 12.98 39.30 2.96
N HIS A 114 11.97 40.14 3.21
CA HIS A 114 11.12 40.00 4.40
C HIS A 114 10.35 38.67 4.42
N VAL A 115 9.72 38.29 3.30
CA VAL A 115 8.99 37.01 3.18
C VAL A 115 9.94 35.82 3.34
N LEU A 116 11.13 35.89 2.73
CA LEU A 116 12.23 34.95 2.89
C LEU A 116 12.62 34.77 4.36
N ILE A 117 12.94 35.87 5.05
CA ILE A 117 13.31 35.87 6.46
C ILE A 117 12.23 35.20 7.31
N CYS A 118 10.97 35.58 7.13
CA CYS A 118 9.85 34.99 7.87
C CYS A 118 9.62 33.50 7.57
N SER A 119 9.89 33.05 6.33
CA SER A 119 9.80 31.63 5.95
C SER A 119 10.81 30.75 6.69
N TYR A 120 11.96 31.32 7.07
CA TYR A 120 13.02 30.62 7.80
C TYR A 120 13.04 30.94 9.31
N ARG A 121 12.36 32.02 9.75
CA ARG A 121 12.27 32.44 11.15
C ARG A 121 11.52 31.44 12.03
N SER A 122 10.39 30.90 11.56
CA SER A 122 9.48 30.02 12.34
C SER A 122 10.07 28.66 12.74
N ARG A 123 11.37 28.45 12.52
CA ARG A 123 12.07 27.18 12.72
C ARG A 123 13.35 27.30 13.55
N ALA A 124 13.66 28.45 14.18
CA ALA A 124 14.96 28.72 14.83
C ALA A 124 16.17 28.65 13.85
N ASN A 125 15.93 28.88 12.56
CA ASN A 125 16.69 28.30 11.46
C ASN A 125 17.00 29.31 10.33
N PHE A 126 17.06 30.59 10.65
CA PHE A 126 17.29 31.64 9.65
C PHE A 126 18.66 31.52 8.92
N LEU A 127 19.65 30.87 9.53
CA LEU A 127 21.02 30.73 9.02
C LEU A 127 21.34 29.33 8.46
N ILE A 128 20.31 28.57 8.05
CA ILE A 128 20.41 27.33 7.25
C ILE A 128 21.07 27.64 5.89
N ASN A 129 21.90 26.73 5.31
CA ASN A 129 22.45 26.93 3.94
C ASN A 129 21.38 27.26 2.92
N LYS A 130 20.28 26.51 2.93
CA LYS A 130 19.19 26.78 1.99
C LYS A 130 18.55 28.15 2.17
N ALA A 131 18.63 28.76 3.35
CA ALA A 131 18.21 30.14 3.55
C ALA A 131 19.28 31.10 3.04
N TYR A 132 20.55 30.84 3.38
CA TYR A 132 21.71 31.59 2.94
C TYR A 132 21.88 31.61 1.41
N ASP A 133 22.08 30.45 0.78
CA ASP A 133 22.26 30.29 -0.67
C ASP A 133 21.13 30.95 -1.45
N HIS A 134 19.93 30.87 -0.89
CA HIS A 134 18.73 31.40 -1.50
C HIS A 134 18.62 32.93 -1.34
N ILE A 135 18.87 33.48 -0.14
CA ILE A 135 18.96 34.93 0.06
C ILE A 135 20.09 35.50 -0.82
N MET A 136 21.23 34.82 -0.88
CA MET A 136 22.35 35.23 -1.75
C MET A 136 21.96 35.14 -3.23
N SER A 137 21.23 34.12 -3.67
CA SER A 137 20.68 34.04 -5.03
C SER A 137 19.77 35.24 -5.35
N VAL A 138 18.91 35.65 -4.42
CA VAL A 138 17.98 36.79 -4.57
C VAL A 138 18.73 38.11 -4.77
N VAL A 139 19.93 38.25 -4.19
CA VAL A 139 20.82 39.41 -4.37
C VAL A 139 21.93 39.19 -5.40
N GLU A 140 21.76 38.21 -6.31
CA GLU A 140 22.72 37.90 -7.38
C GLU A 140 24.14 37.59 -6.86
N ASN A 141 24.22 36.96 -5.68
CA ASN A 141 25.45 36.65 -4.94
C ASN A 141 26.31 37.88 -4.59
N ASN A 142 25.74 39.10 -4.64
CA ASN A 142 26.41 40.32 -4.23
C ASN A 142 25.96 40.75 -2.83
N PRO A 143 26.79 40.57 -1.78
CA PRO A 143 26.40 40.87 -0.41
C PRO A 143 26.09 42.36 -0.19
N VAL A 144 26.67 43.29 -0.96
CA VAL A 144 26.43 44.74 -0.81
C VAL A 144 24.95 45.08 -1.02
N ARG A 145 24.25 44.37 -1.91
CA ARG A 145 22.82 44.59 -2.18
C ARG A 145 21.92 44.23 -1.00
N LEU A 146 22.41 43.49 0.00
CA LEU A 146 21.67 43.28 1.24
C LEU A 146 21.47 44.60 2.01
N LEU A 147 22.46 45.51 1.92
CA LEU A 147 22.41 46.81 2.59
C LEU A 147 21.26 47.69 2.09
N ASP A 148 20.88 47.55 0.82
CA ASP A 148 19.77 48.30 0.19
C ASP A 148 18.43 48.04 0.89
N ALA A 149 18.26 46.88 1.54
CA ALA A 149 17.04 46.50 2.25
C ALA A 149 17.10 46.68 3.77
N VAL A 150 18.26 47.01 4.35
CA VAL A 150 18.46 47.10 5.81
C VAL A 150 17.56 48.17 6.42
N SER A 151 17.53 49.37 5.85
CA SER A 151 16.73 50.48 6.38
C SER A 151 15.22 50.19 6.37
N ASP A 152 14.71 49.56 5.32
CA ASP A 152 13.29 49.23 5.21
C ASP A 152 12.90 48.06 6.11
N LEU A 153 13.74 47.02 6.21
CA LEU A 153 13.50 45.92 7.15
C LEU A 153 13.61 46.36 8.60
N LYS A 154 14.49 47.31 8.91
CA LYS A 154 14.62 47.87 10.27
C LYS A 154 13.30 48.50 10.75
N LYS A 155 12.53 49.13 9.85
CA LYS A 155 11.20 49.69 10.17
C LYS A 155 10.18 48.61 10.51
N GLU A 156 10.33 47.41 9.95
CA GLU A 156 9.45 46.27 10.21
C GLU A 156 9.89 45.51 11.47
N ASN A 157 11.19 45.22 11.61
CA ASN A 157 11.80 44.65 12.83
C ASN A 157 13.32 44.84 12.81
N GLU A 158 13.90 45.38 13.88
CA GLU A 158 15.35 45.59 13.99
C GLU A 158 16.15 44.29 13.86
N LEU A 159 15.66 43.15 14.36
CA LEU A 159 16.33 41.85 14.20
C LEU A 159 16.41 41.39 12.74
N TYR A 160 15.48 41.79 11.88
CA TYR A 160 15.56 41.48 10.44
C TYR A 160 16.68 42.26 9.75
N ALA A 161 16.94 43.49 10.20
CA ALA A 161 18.10 44.26 9.76
C ALA A 161 19.41 43.59 10.23
N ALA A 162 19.50 43.18 11.50
CA ALA A 162 20.66 42.46 12.03
C ALA A 162 20.92 41.13 11.30
N MET A 163 19.85 40.43 10.89
CA MET A 163 19.93 39.22 10.07
C MET A 163 20.59 39.47 8.70
N LEU A 164 20.22 40.56 8.00
CA LEU A 164 20.87 40.93 6.74
C LEU A 164 22.33 41.38 6.93
N LEU A 165 22.60 42.19 7.97
CA LEU A 165 23.95 42.63 8.30
C LEU A 165 24.86 41.44 8.64
N ALA A 166 24.34 40.45 9.37
CA ALA A 166 25.08 39.23 9.68
C ALA A 166 25.51 38.46 8.42
N LEU A 167 24.61 38.35 7.43
CA LEU A 167 24.90 37.70 6.15
C LEU A 167 25.88 38.51 5.30
N TYR A 168 25.75 39.83 5.29
CA TYR A 168 26.68 40.74 4.63
C TYR A 168 28.11 40.55 5.15
N PHE A 169 28.30 40.61 6.46
CA PHE A 169 29.61 40.44 7.09
C PHE A 169 30.17 39.04 6.87
N TYR A 170 29.34 38.01 7.04
CA TYR A 170 29.75 36.63 6.85
C TYR A 170 30.29 36.37 5.43
N LYS A 171 29.61 36.91 4.41
CA LYS A 171 30.02 36.74 3.00
C LYS A 171 31.18 37.64 2.61
N LYS A 172 31.22 38.89 3.08
CA LYS A 172 32.30 39.83 2.74
C LYS A 172 33.64 39.42 3.39
N TYR A 173 33.59 38.86 4.59
CA TYR A 173 34.76 38.49 5.40
C TYR A 173 34.85 36.97 5.63
N GLU A 174 34.74 36.17 4.55
CA GLU A 174 34.89 34.70 4.63
C GLU A 174 36.26 34.28 5.17
N LYS A 175 37.30 35.10 4.97
CA LYS A 175 38.62 34.97 5.59
C LYS A 175 38.79 36.08 6.63
N PRO A 176 39.30 35.79 7.85
CA PRO A 176 39.43 36.77 8.91
C PRO A 176 40.52 37.80 8.57
N GLU A 177 40.10 38.92 7.99
CA GLU A 177 40.86 40.16 7.84
C GLU A 177 40.29 41.22 8.79
N SER A 178 41.04 42.29 9.06
CA SER A 178 40.55 43.41 9.89
C SER A 178 39.37 44.13 9.21
N LEU A 179 38.35 44.49 10.00
CA LEU A 179 37.17 45.25 9.54
C LEU A 179 37.56 46.53 8.79
N SER A 180 36.96 46.77 7.62
CA SER A 180 37.18 47.99 6.84
C SER A 180 36.53 49.21 7.48
N LYS A 181 37.07 50.42 7.21
CA LYS A 181 36.53 51.69 7.73
C LYS A 181 35.11 51.99 7.23
N GLU A 182 34.77 51.56 6.02
CA GLU A 182 33.45 51.78 5.42
C GLU A 182 32.37 50.93 6.08
N ASP A 183 32.74 49.79 6.66
CA ASP A 183 31.80 48.88 7.32
C ASP A 183 31.67 49.11 8.83
N THR A 184 32.49 49.98 9.42
CA THR A 184 32.48 50.24 10.87
C THR A 184 31.10 50.70 11.35
N ALA A 185 30.45 51.62 10.62
CA ALA A 185 29.12 52.09 10.98
C ALA A 185 28.06 50.99 10.92
N TYR A 186 28.14 50.08 9.94
CA TYR A 186 27.23 48.95 9.81
C TYR A 186 27.46 47.88 10.89
N MET A 187 28.71 47.69 11.32
CA MET A 187 29.03 46.81 12.44
C MET A 187 28.54 47.40 13.76
N GLU A 188 28.73 48.69 14.00
CA GLU A 188 28.18 49.38 15.19
C GLU A 188 26.65 49.28 15.25
N GLU A 189 25.96 49.44 14.11
CA GLU A 189 24.52 49.24 14.03
C GLU A 189 24.11 47.79 14.34
N TYR A 190 24.86 46.82 13.82
CA TYR A 190 24.63 45.40 14.09
C TYR A 190 24.82 45.04 15.57
N GLU A 191 25.91 45.51 16.18
CA GLU A 191 26.18 45.36 17.62
C GLU A 191 25.08 45.99 18.48
N GLN A 192 24.64 47.20 18.14
CA GLN A 192 23.58 47.89 18.89
C GLN A 192 22.26 47.14 18.86
N ILE A 193 21.85 46.61 17.71
CA ILE A 193 20.61 45.83 17.59
C ILE A 193 20.69 44.56 18.46
N LEU A 194 21.82 43.85 18.41
CA LEU A 194 21.99 42.64 19.21
C LEU A 194 22.05 42.93 20.71
N LEU A 195 22.78 43.96 21.14
CA LEU A 195 22.82 44.39 22.54
C LEU A 195 21.43 44.77 23.06
N LYS A 196 20.65 45.53 22.28
CA LYS A 196 19.27 45.91 22.65
C LYS A 196 18.34 44.70 22.72
N SER A 197 18.48 43.76 21.78
CA SER A 197 17.67 42.54 21.76
C SER A 197 18.03 41.61 22.92
N PHE A 198 19.32 41.52 23.24
CA PHE A 198 19.83 40.75 24.37
C PHE A 198 19.41 41.35 25.71
N ASP A 199 19.44 42.68 25.84
CA ASP A 199 18.93 43.41 27.00
C ASP A 199 17.44 43.12 27.25
N ALA A 200 16.61 43.28 26.21
CA ALA A 200 15.19 43.00 26.28
C ALA A 200 14.91 41.53 26.64
N TRP A 201 15.71 40.60 26.10
CA TRP A 201 15.61 39.18 26.42
C TRP A 201 15.96 38.90 27.89
N LEU A 202 17.08 39.43 28.40
CA LEU A 202 17.52 39.28 29.79
C LEU A 202 16.51 39.87 30.78
N ALA A 203 15.97 41.07 30.48
CA ALA A 203 14.91 41.69 31.26
C ALA A 203 13.65 40.83 31.30
N GLY A 204 13.28 40.23 30.16
CA GLY A 204 12.16 39.28 30.06
C GLY A 204 12.35 38.00 30.88
N GLN A 205 13.60 37.58 31.13
CA GLN A 205 13.93 36.45 32.01
C GLN A 205 14.10 36.83 33.49
N GLY A 206 13.89 38.10 33.86
CA GLY A 206 13.98 38.57 35.23
C GLY A 206 15.41 38.81 35.75
N CYS A 207 16.41 38.93 34.86
CA CYS A 207 17.79 39.22 35.25
C CYS A 207 17.92 40.68 35.73
N THR A 208 18.05 40.93 37.03
CA THR A 208 18.06 42.30 37.59
C THR A 208 19.29 43.13 37.24
N ALA A 209 20.40 42.47 36.87
CA ALA A 209 21.65 43.11 36.47
C ALA A 209 21.80 43.25 34.93
N HIS A 210 20.69 43.15 34.18
CA HIS A 210 20.73 43.16 32.71
C HIS A 210 21.39 44.42 32.13
N GLU A 211 21.09 45.61 32.68
CA GLU A 211 21.69 46.88 32.22
C GLU A 211 23.21 46.92 32.47
N GLU A 212 23.66 46.43 33.62
CA GLU A 212 25.08 46.34 33.98
C GLU A 212 25.82 45.35 33.08
N ALA A 213 25.21 44.19 32.82
CA ALA A 213 25.75 43.19 31.92
C ALA A 213 25.90 43.73 30.48
N VAL A 214 24.87 44.39 29.94
CA VAL A 214 24.88 44.97 28.58
C VAL A 214 25.87 46.14 28.48
N ALA A 215 26.02 46.94 29.53
CA ALA A 215 27.04 47.98 29.60
C ALA A 215 28.46 47.39 29.56
N ALA A 216 28.71 46.31 30.31
CA ALA A 216 29.99 45.60 30.27
C ALA A 216 30.30 45.01 28.87
N LEU A 217 29.30 44.40 28.22
CA LEU A 217 29.44 43.89 26.85
C LEU A 217 29.75 45.00 25.84
N ARG A 218 29.10 46.17 25.98
CA ARG A 218 29.38 47.36 25.14
C ARG A 218 30.81 47.88 25.32
N GLU A 219 31.34 47.79 26.53
CA GLU A 219 32.74 48.10 26.85
C GLU A 219 33.72 46.95 26.54
N ARG A 220 33.26 45.87 25.90
CA ARG A 220 34.06 44.72 25.47
C ARG A 220 34.66 43.94 26.65
N LYS A 221 33.90 43.84 27.74
CA LYS A 221 34.26 43.11 28.96
C LYS A 221 33.34 41.90 29.15
N ALA A 222 33.87 40.87 29.80
CA ALA A 222 33.12 39.66 30.12
C ALA A 222 31.97 39.95 31.10
N ALA A 223 30.74 39.66 30.69
CA ALA A 223 29.53 39.84 31.50
C ALA A 223 29.00 38.53 32.12
N GLY A 224 29.61 37.38 31.83
CA GLY A 224 29.10 36.08 32.29
C GLY A 224 29.00 35.96 33.82
N HIS A 225 29.93 36.55 34.57
CA HIS A 225 29.90 36.57 36.04
C HIS A 225 28.80 37.47 36.63
N ILE A 226 28.28 38.41 35.84
CA ILE A 226 27.20 39.34 36.20
C ILE A 226 25.84 38.65 36.00
N ILE A 227 25.70 37.88 34.91
CA ILE A 227 24.44 37.22 34.54
C ILE A 227 24.26 35.87 35.26
N GLY A 228 25.32 35.07 35.37
CA GLY A 228 25.26 33.71 35.92
C GLY A 228 24.54 32.71 34.99
N ARG A 229 24.29 31.50 35.52
CA ARG A 229 23.57 30.42 34.82
C ARG A 229 22.06 30.64 34.91
N ILE A 230 21.35 30.41 33.81
CA ILE A 230 19.88 30.48 33.74
C ILE A 230 19.33 29.09 33.42
N GLU A 231 18.33 28.61 34.16
CA GLU A 231 17.67 27.33 33.86
C GLU A 231 16.57 27.52 32.80
N PHE A 232 16.71 26.87 31.64
CA PHE A 232 15.81 27.04 30.49
C PHE A 232 14.53 26.17 30.56
N GLY A 233 14.38 25.32 31.59
CA GLY A 233 13.29 24.34 31.72
C GLY A 233 11.88 24.93 31.85
N GLN A 234 11.73 26.25 31.99
CA GLN A 234 10.46 26.97 32.10
C GLN A 234 10.31 28.11 31.06
N ILE A 235 11.24 28.24 30.12
CA ILE A 235 11.24 29.33 29.13
C ILE A 235 10.26 28.98 27.99
N GLY A 236 9.45 29.96 27.59
CA GLY A 236 8.52 29.81 26.49
C GLY A 236 9.23 29.59 25.14
N LYS A 237 8.51 29.00 24.19
CA LYS A 237 9.08 28.65 22.88
C LYS A 237 9.61 29.87 22.12
N GLU A 238 8.91 31.00 22.20
CA GLU A 238 9.27 32.23 21.48
C GLU A 238 10.52 32.89 22.08
N GLU A 239 10.65 32.86 23.40
CA GLU A 239 11.82 33.35 24.12
C GLU A 239 13.05 32.48 23.83
N MET A 240 12.89 31.16 23.74
CA MET A 240 13.96 30.24 23.36
C MET A 240 14.41 30.46 21.90
N GLU A 241 13.46 30.64 20.98
CA GLU A 241 13.78 30.99 19.58
C GLU A 241 14.52 32.32 19.49
N CYS A 242 14.16 33.31 20.31
CA CYS A 242 14.86 34.59 20.38
C CYS A 242 16.31 34.44 20.87
N PHE A 243 16.53 33.63 21.91
CA PHE A 243 17.88 33.31 22.41
C PHE A 243 18.75 32.65 21.34
N HIS A 244 18.21 31.65 20.63
CA HIS A 244 18.92 31.00 19.53
C HIS A 244 19.26 32.00 18.42
N VAL A 245 18.36 32.90 18.04
CA VAL A 245 18.64 33.93 17.03
C VAL A 245 19.78 34.85 17.47
N ILE A 246 19.75 35.37 18.71
CA ILE A 246 20.77 36.29 19.22
C ILE A 246 22.14 35.61 19.29
N SER A 247 22.21 34.42 19.91
CA SER A 247 23.45 33.64 20.03
C SER A 247 24.06 33.31 18.66
N ASN A 248 23.22 32.89 17.72
CA ASN A 248 23.64 32.53 16.38
C ASN A 248 24.17 33.71 15.57
N LEU A 249 23.47 34.85 15.60
CA LEU A 249 23.94 36.06 14.91
C LEU A 249 25.31 36.48 15.46
N ALA A 250 25.47 36.55 16.79
CA ALA A 250 26.76 36.89 17.40
C ALA A 250 27.87 35.89 17.01
N TYR A 251 27.59 34.58 17.07
CA TYR A 251 28.53 33.53 16.69
C TYR A 251 28.99 33.61 15.23
N ARG A 252 28.18 34.11 14.29
CA ARG A 252 28.60 34.17 12.89
C ARG A 252 29.78 35.10 12.64
N ASN A 253 29.81 36.22 13.33
CA ASN A 253 30.71 37.33 13.03
C ASN A 253 31.61 37.73 14.21
N TYR A 254 31.71 36.88 15.25
CA TYR A 254 32.50 37.18 16.46
C TYR A 254 33.96 37.51 16.17
N GLN A 255 34.55 36.97 15.09
CA GLN A 255 35.93 37.23 14.71
C GLN A 255 36.16 38.69 14.25
N LEU A 256 35.09 39.41 13.90
CA LEU A 256 35.14 40.79 13.41
C LEU A 256 34.80 41.82 14.50
N SER A 257 34.28 41.38 15.66
CA SER A 257 33.83 42.26 16.75
C SER A 257 34.02 41.61 18.11
N GLU A 258 34.76 42.29 18.98
CA GLU A 258 34.92 41.91 20.39
C GLU A 258 33.58 41.93 21.14
N VAL A 259 32.65 42.82 20.79
CA VAL A 259 31.31 42.88 21.39
C VAL A 259 30.53 41.60 21.08
N LEU A 260 30.55 41.13 19.83
CA LEU A 260 29.89 39.89 19.42
C LEU A 260 30.52 38.67 20.10
N LEU A 261 31.85 38.62 20.24
CA LEU A 261 32.56 37.58 20.98
C LEU A 261 32.09 37.52 22.44
N GLU A 262 32.00 38.66 23.11
CA GLU A 262 31.56 38.71 24.52
C GLU A 262 30.07 38.35 24.66
N ILE A 263 29.21 38.66 23.68
CA ILE A 263 27.82 38.16 23.65
C ILE A 263 27.81 36.63 23.58
N VAL A 264 28.61 36.00 22.72
CA VAL A 264 28.70 34.53 22.64
C VAL A 264 29.16 33.92 23.96
N ARG A 265 30.19 34.51 24.59
CA ARG A 265 30.70 34.07 25.90
C ARG A 265 29.64 34.19 26.99
N ALA A 266 28.85 35.27 26.98
CA ALA A 266 27.73 35.43 27.90
C ALA A 266 26.68 34.33 27.70
N CYS A 267 26.28 34.03 26.45
CA CYS A 267 25.34 32.95 26.13
C CYS A 267 25.84 31.58 26.64
N MET A 268 27.13 31.27 26.48
CA MET A 268 27.73 30.01 26.97
C MET A 268 27.67 29.88 28.50
N VAL A 269 27.93 30.96 29.24
CA VAL A 269 27.83 30.96 30.70
C VAL A 269 26.39 30.79 31.17
N MET A 270 25.45 31.41 30.46
CA MET A 270 24.02 31.31 30.76
C MET A 270 23.50 29.89 30.55
N ASN A 271 23.76 29.31 29.37
CA ASN A 271 23.45 27.93 29.04
C ASN A 271 24.27 27.43 27.84
N VAL A 272 25.31 26.67 28.15
CA VAL A 272 26.19 26.01 27.19
C VAL A 272 25.49 24.96 26.31
N GLU A 273 24.47 24.27 26.82
CA GLU A 273 23.73 23.22 26.07
C GLU A 273 22.97 23.86 24.90
N GLU A 274 22.11 24.82 25.22
CA GLU A 274 21.27 25.52 24.24
C GLU A 274 22.10 26.36 23.26
N THR A 275 23.23 26.91 23.71
CA THR A 275 24.13 27.70 22.86
C THR A 275 24.92 26.80 21.90
N LEU A 276 25.44 25.66 22.35
CA LEU A 276 26.11 24.72 21.45
C LEU A 276 25.14 24.07 20.47
N GLU A 277 23.91 23.78 20.91
CA GLU A 277 22.88 23.24 20.02
C GLU A 277 22.50 24.21 18.91
N SER A 278 22.34 25.51 19.23
CA SER A 278 22.04 26.52 18.22
C SER A 278 23.15 26.60 17.15
N PHE A 279 24.41 26.39 17.52
CA PHE A 279 25.54 26.36 16.58
C PHE A 279 25.53 25.12 15.68
N VAL A 280 25.17 23.96 16.24
CA VAL A 280 25.06 22.68 15.48
C VAL A 280 23.96 22.77 14.45
N ASP A 281 22.78 23.24 14.84
CA ASP A 281 21.64 23.37 13.94
C ASP A 281 22.00 24.26 12.74
N ILE A 282 22.83 25.27 12.98
CA ILE A 282 23.38 26.11 11.93
C ILE A 282 24.41 25.39 11.04
N GLU A 283 25.45 24.80 11.61
CA GLU A 283 26.57 24.22 10.85
C GLU A 283 26.17 22.95 10.09
N GLU A 284 25.34 22.08 10.69
CA GLU A 284 24.80 20.90 10.02
C GLU A 284 23.89 21.28 8.85
N THR A 285 23.11 22.35 9.04
CA THR A 285 22.24 22.80 7.97
C THR A 285 22.99 23.55 6.88
N LEU A 286 24.09 24.25 7.21
CA LEU A 286 25.03 24.84 6.25
C LEU A 286 25.80 23.82 5.39
N ARG A 287 25.60 22.51 5.54
CA ARG A 287 26.24 21.51 4.69
C ARG A 287 25.24 20.57 4.02
N GLY A 288 23.94 20.85 4.16
CA GLY A 288 22.87 20.05 3.58
C GLY A 288 22.67 18.68 4.23
N VAL A 289 23.30 18.41 5.37
CA VAL A 289 23.40 17.07 6.00
C VAL A 289 22.10 16.67 6.74
N PHE A 290 21.18 17.61 6.93
CA PHE A 290 19.93 17.40 7.68
C PHE A 290 18.99 16.34 7.07
N ARG A 291 19.12 16.02 5.77
CA ARG A 291 18.18 15.12 5.07
C ARG A 291 18.49 13.63 5.17
N ASP A 292 19.75 13.24 5.34
CA ASP A 292 20.14 11.83 5.17
C ASP A 292 20.31 11.05 6.48
N ARG A 293 20.34 11.74 7.63
CA ARG A 293 20.61 11.08 8.93
C ARG A 293 19.45 10.23 9.49
N TYR A 294 18.25 10.31 8.92
CA TYR A 294 17.11 9.46 9.30
C TYR A 294 17.20 8.04 8.70
N TYR A 295 18.06 7.79 7.70
CA TYR A 295 18.13 6.51 6.96
C TYR A 295 19.55 5.94 6.77
N MET A 296 20.60 6.59 7.28
CA MET A 296 21.98 6.14 7.09
C MET A 296 22.40 5.16 8.20
N GLU A 297 22.57 3.88 7.84
CA GLU A 297 23.30 2.87 8.63
C GLU A 297 24.83 3.08 8.55
N ASP A 298 25.31 3.94 7.64
CA ASP A 298 26.73 4.19 7.43
C ASP A 298 27.24 5.46 8.13
N ASN A 299 28.35 5.25 8.81
CA ASN A 299 29.02 6.08 9.80
C ASN A 299 29.70 7.34 9.23
N THR A 300 29.13 7.98 8.21
CA THR A 300 29.67 9.20 7.60
C THR A 300 29.01 10.44 8.21
N HIS A 301 29.32 10.70 9.49
CA HIS A 301 29.18 12.04 10.02
C HIS A 301 30.24 12.92 9.33
N VAL A 302 29.80 13.96 8.63
CA VAL A 302 30.69 14.94 7.99
C VAL A 302 31.57 15.56 9.07
N GLU A 303 32.89 15.43 8.94
CA GLU A 303 33.85 16.12 9.82
C GLU A 303 33.56 17.63 9.77
N LEU A 304 33.03 18.16 10.88
CA LEU A 304 32.88 19.60 11.04
C LEU A 304 34.28 20.20 11.23
N ASP A 305 34.80 20.80 10.18
CA ASP A 305 35.93 21.73 10.30
C ASP A 305 35.37 23.07 10.80
N LEU A 306 35.05 23.12 12.10
CA LEU A 306 34.67 24.35 12.79
C LEU A 306 35.84 25.33 12.70
N LYS A 307 35.59 26.61 12.39
CA LYS A 307 36.61 27.67 12.40
C LYS A 307 37.46 27.58 13.68
N GLY A 308 38.63 26.98 13.58
CA GLY A 308 39.57 26.79 14.68
C GLY A 308 39.32 25.60 15.63
N ALA A 309 38.12 25.03 15.76
CA ALA A 309 37.80 23.86 16.63
C ALA A 309 38.23 23.92 18.12
N ASP A 310 38.75 25.06 18.59
CA ASP A 310 39.21 25.31 19.97
C ASP A 310 38.18 26.17 20.74
N PHE A 311 36.91 25.77 20.69
CA PHE A 311 35.81 26.52 21.32
C PHE A 311 35.88 26.52 22.86
N ASP A 312 36.55 25.53 23.43
CA ASP A 312 36.90 25.51 24.85
C ASP A 312 37.70 26.75 25.25
N GLU A 313 38.68 27.16 24.44
CA GLU A 313 39.47 28.38 24.68
C GLU A 313 38.75 29.65 24.25
N VAL A 314 38.14 29.66 23.06
CA VAL A 314 37.53 30.89 22.53
C VAL A 314 36.31 31.30 23.35
N PHE A 315 35.49 30.33 23.78
CA PHE A 315 34.24 30.58 24.49
C PHE A 315 34.25 30.12 25.96
N HIS A 316 35.40 29.67 26.47
CA HIS A 316 35.60 29.27 27.88
C HIS A 316 34.67 28.11 28.32
N ILE A 317 34.58 27.08 27.50
CA ILE A 317 33.77 25.87 27.77
C ILE A 317 34.59 24.87 28.59
N GLU A 318 33.98 24.23 29.59
CA GLU A 318 34.62 23.18 30.36
C GLU A 318 35.00 21.97 29.46
N PRO A 319 36.25 21.48 29.48
CA PRO A 319 36.72 20.46 28.54
C PRO A 319 35.95 19.14 28.58
N THR A 320 35.55 18.61 29.74
CA THR A 320 34.80 17.34 29.81
C THR A 320 33.44 17.43 29.13
N LEU A 321 32.73 18.54 29.32
CA LEU A 321 31.46 18.82 28.66
C LEU A 321 31.63 18.97 27.14
N TYR A 322 32.66 19.68 26.70
CA TYR A 322 32.94 19.88 25.27
C TYR A 322 33.29 18.56 24.57
N ILE A 323 34.10 17.71 25.22
CA ILE A 323 34.45 16.37 24.73
C ILE A 323 33.21 15.48 24.64
N CYS A 324 32.36 15.48 25.67
CA CYS A 324 31.14 14.68 25.69
C CYS A 324 30.17 15.10 24.58
N TRP A 325 29.96 16.40 24.39
CA TRP A 325 29.15 16.96 23.30
C TRP A 325 29.70 16.58 21.92
N ALA A 326 31.02 16.71 21.72
CA ALA A 326 31.66 16.36 20.46
C ALA A 326 31.56 14.85 20.16
N ALA A 327 31.61 14.00 21.19
CA ALA A 327 31.46 12.56 21.07
C ALA A 327 30.03 12.14 20.71
N TRP A 328 29.02 12.72 21.38
CA TRP A 328 27.62 12.48 21.05
C TRP A 328 27.30 12.82 19.59
N LEU A 329 27.93 13.88 19.05
CA LEU A 329 27.74 14.33 17.67
C LEU A 329 28.72 13.70 16.67
N ASN A 330 29.66 12.87 17.14
CA ASN A 330 30.67 12.21 16.34
C ASN A 330 31.64 13.18 15.60
N TYR A 331 32.03 14.29 16.25
CA TYR A 331 32.99 15.26 15.73
C TYR A 331 34.45 14.85 16.00
N LYS A 332 34.93 13.88 15.22
CA LYS A 332 36.26 13.28 15.39
C LYS A 332 37.43 14.27 15.36
N VAL A 333 37.34 15.36 14.59
CA VAL A 333 38.40 16.39 14.54
C VAL A 333 38.55 17.11 15.88
N ILE A 334 37.43 17.54 16.48
CA ILE A 334 37.42 18.16 17.81
C ILE A 334 37.94 17.18 18.85
N LEU A 335 37.43 15.94 18.82
CA LEU A 335 37.85 14.89 19.76
C LEU A 335 39.35 14.60 19.66
N THR A 336 39.90 14.59 18.44
CA THR A 336 41.34 14.39 18.23
C THR A 336 42.15 15.52 18.85
N ARG A 337 41.76 16.78 18.61
CA ARG A 337 42.45 17.94 19.20
C ARG A 337 42.33 17.95 20.73
N GLN A 338 41.13 17.72 21.25
CA GLN A 338 40.86 17.67 22.68
C GLN A 338 41.57 16.50 23.37
N PHE A 339 41.76 15.37 22.68
CA PHE A 339 42.58 14.28 23.20
C PHE A 339 44.04 14.69 23.39
N HIS A 340 44.63 15.42 22.44
CA HIS A 340 46.02 15.90 22.54
C HIS A 340 46.18 17.05 23.55
N LYS A 341 45.16 17.89 23.70
CA LYS A 341 45.17 19.09 24.55
C LYS A 341 44.76 18.82 26.00
N ASN A 342 43.65 18.09 26.19
CA ASN A 342 42.97 17.88 27.47
C ASN A 342 42.80 16.36 27.75
N GLN A 343 43.91 15.61 27.68
CA GLN A 343 43.89 14.14 27.78
C GLN A 343 43.27 13.61 29.09
N GLU A 344 43.48 14.29 30.22
CA GLU A 344 42.88 13.90 31.52
C GLU A 344 41.36 14.02 31.48
N SER A 345 40.83 15.15 30.99
CA SER A 345 39.40 15.34 30.79
C SER A 345 38.83 14.32 29.81
N TYR A 346 39.56 13.99 28.74
CA TYR A 346 39.14 12.96 27.78
C TYR A 346 38.98 11.58 28.42
N LEU A 347 39.96 11.19 29.24
CA LEU A 347 39.90 9.93 29.98
C LEU A 347 38.80 9.93 31.04
N LYS A 348 38.48 11.08 31.64
CA LYS A 348 37.35 11.19 32.57
C LYS A 348 36.01 10.91 31.87
N VAL A 349 35.81 11.47 30.67
CA VAL A 349 34.56 11.28 29.89
C VAL A 349 34.41 9.85 29.36
N ILE A 350 35.52 9.10 29.20
CA ILE A 350 35.45 7.69 28.78
C ILE A 350 34.86 6.77 29.86
N GLU A 351 34.76 7.24 31.11
CA GLU A 351 34.12 6.50 32.20
C GLU A 351 32.58 6.55 32.03
N PRO A 352 31.87 5.40 32.04
CA PRO A 352 30.44 5.36 31.76
C PRO A 352 29.58 6.29 32.64
N ASN A 353 29.87 6.36 33.93
CA ASN A 353 29.11 7.19 34.87
C ASN A 353 29.29 8.69 34.61
N GLU A 354 30.51 9.12 34.31
CA GLU A 354 30.79 10.52 33.97
C GLU A 354 30.16 10.88 32.62
N CYS A 355 30.31 10.00 31.62
CA CYS A 355 29.65 10.16 30.33
C CYS A 355 28.13 10.29 30.50
N GLN A 356 27.50 9.42 31.28
CA GLN A 356 26.08 9.46 31.55
C GLN A 356 25.65 10.78 32.22
N ALA A 357 26.39 11.24 33.23
CA ALA A 357 26.11 12.50 33.91
C ALA A 357 26.25 13.71 32.96
N LEU A 358 27.30 13.75 32.15
CA LEU A 358 27.52 14.82 31.16
C LEU A 358 26.49 14.76 30.03
N LEU A 359 26.08 13.57 29.60
CA LEU A 359 25.02 13.42 28.61
C LEU A 359 23.68 13.90 29.13
N GLN A 360 23.37 13.75 30.43
CA GLN A 360 22.18 14.37 31.00
C GLN A 360 22.19 15.90 30.88
N ILE A 361 23.38 16.51 30.88
CA ILE A 361 23.59 17.96 30.69
C ILE A 361 23.61 18.34 29.20
N CYS A 362 24.09 17.47 28.30
CA CYS A 362 24.18 17.75 26.86
C CYS A 362 22.91 17.40 26.06
N SER A 363 21.94 16.70 26.66
CA SER A 363 20.81 16.12 25.91
C SER A 363 19.47 16.75 26.25
N ASN A 364 18.97 17.54 25.29
CA ASN A 364 17.61 18.07 25.33
C ASN A 364 16.54 16.99 25.05
N THR A 365 15.29 17.31 25.37
CA THR A 365 14.12 16.44 25.16
C THR A 365 13.92 16.06 23.68
N ARG A 366 14.33 16.92 22.73
CA ARG A 366 14.06 16.75 21.28
C ARG A 366 14.94 15.67 20.64
N ARG A 367 16.23 15.61 20.98
CA ARG A 367 17.15 14.55 20.51
C ARG A 367 17.01 13.26 21.32
N LYS A 368 16.64 13.35 22.61
CA LYS A 368 16.23 12.20 23.45
C LYS A 368 15.12 11.38 22.79
N ILE A 369 14.09 12.04 22.25
CA ILE A 369 13.00 11.37 21.53
C ILE A 369 13.55 10.59 20.33
N SER A 370 14.39 11.19 19.48
CA SER A 370 14.96 10.50 18.30
C SER A 370 15.81 9.27 18.66
N ALA A 371 16.54 9.31 19.77
CA ALA A 371 17.32 8.19 20.28
C ALA A 371 16.44 7.07 20.84
N GLN A 372 15.38 7.44 21.56
CA GLN A 372 14.37 6.54 22.10
C GLN A 372 13.63 5.79 20.98
N TRP A 373 13.30 6.49 19.88
CA TRP A 373 12.72 5.89 18.67
C TRP A 373 13.67 4.91 17.95
N ARG A 374 14.99 5.08 18.07
CA ARG A 374 16.01 4.20 17.45
C ARG A 374 16.43 3.01 18.34
N GLY A 375 16.03 3.00 19.61
CA GLY A 375 16.45 1.98 20.58
C GLY A 375 17.95 1.99 20.86
N THR A 376 18.67 3.07 20.49
CA THR A 376 20.11 3.19 20.69
C THR A 376 20.41 3.61 22.13
N ASP A 377 21.33 2.91 22.76
CA ASP A 377 21.91 3.37 24.02
C ASP A 377 22.85 4.55 23.75
N MET A 378 22.46 5.74 24.20
CA MET A 378 23.20 6.97 23.92
C MET A 378 24.55 7.02 24.64
N VAL A 379 24.65 6.41 25.83
CA VAL A 379 25.89 6.33 26.57
C VAL A 379 26.86 5.43 25.80
N GLU A 380 26.42 4.21 25.47
CA GLU A 380 27.27 3.25 24.75
C GLU A 380 27.70 3.77 23.36
N TYR A 381 26.80 4.44 22.64
CA TYR A 381 27.15 5.08 21.36
C TYR A 381 28.24 6.14 21.53
N THR A 382 28.07 7.05 22.50
CA THR A 382 29.01 8.14 22.77
C THR A 382 30.38 7.61 23.19
N LEU A 383 30.39 6.60 24.08
CA LEU A 383 31.59 5.90 24.50
C LEU A 383 32.30 5.24 23.32
N ASN A 384 31.58 4.60 22.40
CA ASN A 384 32.17 3.98 21.22
C ASN A 384 32.85 4.98 20.29
N VAL A 385 32.31 6.18 20.14
CA VAL A 385 32.97 7.25 19.38
C VAL A 385 34.29 7.68 20.05
N LEU A 386 34.29 7.83 21.38
CA LEU A 386 35.51 8.16 22.13
C LEU A 386 36.56 7.05 22.01
N LYS A 387 36.13 5.79 22.17
CA LYS A 387 36.96 4.60 22.05
C LYS A 387 37.56 4.46 20.64
N ASP A 388 36.81 4.76 19.57
CA ASP A 388 37.30 4.78 18.19
C ASP A 388 38.45 5.78 18.00
N VAL A 389 38.28 7.01 18.50
CA VAL A 389 39.30 8.06 18.39
C VAL A 389 40.52 7.68 19.23
N LEU A 390 40.33 7.21 20.46
CA LEU A 390 41.41 6.73 21.32
C LEU A 390 42.19 5.57 20.68
N GLN A 391 41.50 4.61 20.06
CA GLN A 391 42.11 3.49 19.35
C GLN A 391 42.99 3.97 18.19
N LYS A 392 42.56 5.00 17.46
CA LYS A 392 43.29 5.58 16.35
C LYS A 392 44.50 6.41 16.81
N GLU A 393 44.30 7.31 17.77
CA GLU A 393 45.30 8.30 18.18
C GLU A 393 46.35 7.74 19.16
N ASN A 394 45.96 6.80 20.03
CA ASN A 394 46.89 6.16 20.96
C ASN A 394 46.50 4.68 21.24
N PRO A 395 46.88 3.75 20.35
CA PRO A 395 46.58 2.33 20.50
C PRO A 395 47.08 1.71 21.81
N LYS A 396 48.19 2.21 22.37
CA LYS A 396 48.74 1.72 23.65
C LYS A 396 47.86 2.11 24.84
N LEU A 397 47.37 3.35 24.85
CA LEU A 397 46.47 3.83 25.89
C LEU A 397 45.08 3.19 25.74
N TYR A 398 44.60 3.02 24.51
CA TYR A 398 43.40 2.24 24.22
C TYR A 398 43.50 0.82 24.78
N GLN A 399 44.62 0.13 24.57
CA GLN A 399 44.84 -1.21 25.14
C GLN A 399 44.70 -1.17 26.68
N LYS A 400 45.39 -0.23 27.34
CA LYS A 400 45.38 -0.11 28.80
C LYS A 400 44.01 0.25 29.40
N VAL A 401 43.27 1.16 28.77
CA VAL A 401 42.05 1.76 29.33
C VAL A 401 40.77 1.06 28.87
N VAL A 402 40.78 0.41 27.71
CA VAL A 402 39.59 -0.23 27.12
C VAL A 402 39.72 -1.74 27.07
N GLN A 403 40.90 -2.27 26.70
CA GLN A 403 41.05 -3.72 26.45
C GLN A 403 41.52 -4.51 27.67
N ASP A 404 42.40 -3.94 28.49
CA ASP A 404 42.95 -4.59 29.69
C ASP A 404 42.00 -4.46 30.90
N VAL A 405 40.97 -3.62 30.78
CA VAL A 405 39.91 -3.46 31.79
C VAL A 405 38.88 -4.57 31.63
N LYS A 406 38.58 -5.28 32.72
CA LYS A 406 37.54 -6.31 32.72
C LYS A 406 36.18 -5.67 32.39
N PRO A 407 35.47 -6.12 31.34
CA PRO A 407 34.16 -5.57 31.00
C PRO A 407 33.15 -5.80 32.14
N ASP A 408 32.30 -4.81 32.40
CA ASP A 408 31.10 -4.97 33.22
C ASP A 408 29.91 -5.27 32.31
N HIS A 409 29.31 -6.44 32.50
CA HIS A 409 28.20 -6.93 31.68
C HIS A 409 26.83 -6.70 32.31
N GLU A 410 26.74 -6.21 33.55
CA GLU A 410 25.48 -6.17 34.31
C GLU A 410 24.40 -5.34 33.62
N GLU A 411 24.75 -4.21 33.03
CA GLU A 411 23.80 -3.37 32.28
C GLU A 411 23.19 -4.13 31.08
N MET A 412 24.03 -4.83 30.32
CA MET A 412 23.57 -5.63 29.19
C MET A 412 22.73 -6.84 29.65
N ILE A 413 23.13 -7.50 30.74
CA ILE A 413 22.39 -8.60 31.34
C ILE A 413 20.99 -8.15 31.77
N ASN A 414 20.90 -7.01 32.46
CA ASN A 414 19.61 -6.44 32.89
C ASN A 414 18.72 -6.04 31.71
N ARG A 415 19.30 -5.65 30.58
CA ARG A 415 18.57 -5.35 29.35
C ARG A 415 18.06 -6.61 28.64
N LEU A 416 18.80 -7.72 28.73
CA LEU A 416 18.46 -8.99 28.08
C LEU A 416 17.46 -9.83 28.89
N VAL A 417 17.54 -9.80 30.22
CA VAL A 417 16.75 -10.64 31.12
C VAL A 417 15.56 -9.87 31.69
N SER A 418 14.35 -10.28 31.32
CA SER A 418 13.11 -9.75 31.91
C SER A 418 12.88 -10.29 33.31
N ASP A 419 12.20 -9.50 34.15
CA ASP A 419 11.79 -9.93 35.49
C ASP A 419 10.78 -11.07 35.42
N THR A 420 11.30 -12.27 35.64
CA THR A 420 10.61 -13.56 35.65
C THR A 420 11.03 -14.31 36.93
N PRO A 421 10.25 -15.31 37.40
CA PRO A 421 10.59 -16.04 38.62
C PRO A 421 12.00 -16.65 38.62
N HIS A 422 12.52 -17.02 37.45
CA HIS A 422 13.85 -17.60 37.25
C HIS A 422 14.82 -16.64 36.52
N ALA A 423 14.56 -15.33 36.57
CA ALA A 423 15.44 -14.33 35.98
C ALA A 423 16.88 -14.45 36.49
N GLU A 424 17.07 -14.71 37.78
CA GLU A 424 18.42 -14.81 38.35
C GLU A 424 19.20 -15.99 37.79
N THR A 425 18.56 -17.13 37.51
CA THR A 425 19.22 -18.26 36.86
C THR A 425 19.69 -17.89 35.45
N ALA A 426 18.90 -17.11 34.71
CA ALA A 426 19.32 -16.57 33.41
C ALA A 426 20.47 -15.55 33.54
N ARG A 427 20.45 -14.69 34.57
CA ARG A 427 21.57 -13.76 34.85
C ARG A 427 22.86 -14.51 35.18
N GLU A 428 22.79 -15.52 36.05
CA GLU A 428 23.93 -16.38 36.40
C GLU A 428 24.50 -17.12 35.19
N TYR A 429 23.64 -17.57 34.26
CA TYR A 429 24.10 -18.13 32.99
C TYR A 429 24.87 -17.09 32.18
N LEU A 430 24.32 -15.89 31.96
CA LEU A 430 25.00 -14.85 31.19
C LEU A 430 26.33 -14.40 31.83
N ARG A 431 26.43 -14.41 33.17
CA ARG A 431 27.69 -14.21 33.93
C ARG A 431 28.71 -15.32 33.74
N GLY A 432 28.28 -16.50 33.27
CA GLY A 432 29.12 -17.68 33.06
C GLY A 432 29.24 -18.58 34.29
N ASN A 433 28.33 -18.47 35.25
CA ASN A 433 28.37 -19.19 36.53
C ASN A 433 27.63 -20.54 36.49
N CYS A 434 26.80 -20.79 35.48
CA CYS A 434 26.05 -22.03 35.33
C CYS A 434 25.96 -22.46 33.85
N LYS A 435 25.50 -23.69 33.59
CA LYS A 435 25.39 -24.25 32.23
C LYS A 435 24.05 -23.92 31.59
N VAL A 436 24.01 -23.79 30.26
CA VAL A 436 22.77 -23.54 29.50
C VAL A 436 21.68 -24.60 29.78
N SER A 437 22.08 -25.86 30.05
CA SER A 437 21.14 -26.95 30.35
C SER A 437 20.27 -26.69 31.59
N GLU A 438 20.72 -25.84 32.50
CA GLU A 438 19.96 -25.45 33.70
C GLU A 438 18.79 -24.51 33.35
N LEU A 439 18.80 -23.89 32.16
CA LEU A 439 17.73 -23.01 31.68
C LEU A 439 16.62 -23.76 30.94
N TYR A 440 16.87 -24.98 30.45
CA TYR A 440 15.90 -25.74 29.62
C TYR A 440 14.53 -25.95 30.28
N PRO A 441 14.41 -26.22 31.60
CA PRO A 441 13.10 -26.37 32.25
C PRO A 441 12.23 -25.12 32.19
N TYR A 442 12.83 -23.94 31.95
CA TYR A 442 12.20 -22.63 32.00
C TYR A 442 12.12 -21.96 30.61
N ASP A 443 12.40 -22.70 29.53
CA ASP A 443 12.44 -22.17 28.15
C ASP A 443 11.19 -21.36 27.76
N LYS A 444 10.02 -21.81 28.18
CA LYS A 444 8.72 -21.16 27.95
C LYS A 444 8.52 -19.89 28.75
N GLU A 445 9.17 -19.75 29.92
CA GLU A 445 9.03 -18.57 30.78
C GLU A 445 9.73 -17.34 30.20
N PHE A 446 10.79 -17.55 29.42
CA PHE A 446 11.56 -16.46 28.83
C PHE A 446 10.94 -15.89 27.52
N GLY A 447 9.83 -16.48 27.02
CA GLY A 447 9.21 -16.21 25.71
C GLY A 447 7.89 -15.42 25.72
N ASP A 448 7.59 -14.77 24.57
CA ASP A 448 6.35 -14.10 24.12
C ASP A 448 5.98 -12.68 24.63
N GLY A 449 6.94 -11.86 25.08
CA GLY A 449 6.64 -10.54 25.70
C GLY A 449 7.12 -9.23 25.02
N PHE A 450 7.89 -9.23 23.92
CA PHE A 450 8.59 -8.02 23.46
C PHE A 450 8.49 -7.76 21.95
N LEU A 451 7.28 -7.41 21.47
CA LEU A 451 7.11 -6.89 20.10
C LEU A 451 7.81 -5.53 19.88
N GLU A 452 8.12 -4.78 20.94
CA GLU A 452 8.77 -3.46 20.88
C GLU A 452 10.33 -3.51 20.91
N GLY A 453 10.94 -4.70 21.05
CA GLY A 453 12.37 -4.83 21.40
C GLY A 453 13.34 -5.28 20.29
N ARG A 454 12.84 -5.76 19.15
CA ARG A 454 13.68 -6.43 18.11
C ARG A 454 14.86 -5.56 17.66
N TYR A 455 14.59 -4.31 17.29
CA TYR A 455 15.63 -3.38 16.81
C TYR A 455 16.48 -2.82 17.96
N SER A 456 15.86 -2.56 19.12
CA SER A 456 16.52 -1.98 20.29
C SER A 456 17.59 -2.90 20.88
N ILE A 457 17.28 -4.18 21.11
CA ILE A 457 18.23 -5.14 21.69
C ILE A 457 19.33 -5.48 20.68
N GLY A 458 18.99 -5.68 19.41
CA GLY A 458 19.96 -5.97 18.36
C GLY A 458 20.98 -4.84 18.18
N ASN A 459 20.53 -3.58 18.16
CA ASN A 459 21.42 -2.42 18.04
C ASN A 459 22.31 -2.24 19.28
N ALA A 460 21.76 -2.47 20.48
CA ALA A 460 22.52 -2.41 21.72
C ALA A 460 23.65 -3.45 21.76
N MET A 461 23.34 -4.70 21.39
CA MET A 461 24.32 -5.78 21.33
C MET A 461 25.43 -5.49 20.32
N LYS A 462 25.09 -5.01 19.12
CA LYS A 462 26.07 -4.59 18.10
C LYS A 462 26.97 -3.47 18.61
N SER A 463 26.39 -2.47 19.27
CA SER A 463 27.13 -1.34 19.84
C SER A 463 28.10 -1.82 20.93
N TYR A 464 27.61 -2.60 21.89
CA TYR A 464 28.42 -3.10 23.00
C TYR A 464 29.58 -4.01 22.54
N ARG A 465 29.35 -4.86 21.53
CA ARG A 465 30.37 -5.77 20.97
C ARG A 465 31.55 -5.05 20.33
N LYS A 466 31.38 -3.82 19.84
CA LYS A 466 32.39 -3.12 19.04
C LYS A 466 33.74 -2.98 19.75
N HIS A 467 33.74 -2.67 21.05
CA HIS A 467 34.95 -2.53 21.85
C HIS A 467 35.08 -3.56 22.99
N CYS A 468 34.03 -4.37 23.23
CA CYS A 468 34.06 -5.48 24.18
C CYS A 468 34.53 -6.78 23.48
N LYS A 469 35.66 -7.35 23.92
CA LYS A 469 36.23 -8.59 23.34
C LYS A 469 35.86 -9.87 24.09
N ASP A 470 34.82 -9.85 24.92
CA ASP A 470 34.34 -11.06 25.59
C ASP A 470 33.42 -11.86 24.66
N GLU A 471 34.03 -12.60 23.73
CA GLU A 471 33.30 -13.46 22.79
C GLU A 471 32.46 -14.53 23.52
N ALA A 472 32.91 -15.02 24.67
CA ALA A 472 32.16 -16.00 25.45
C ALA A 472 30.86 -15.40 26.00
N PHE A 473 30.89 -14.15 26.48
CA PHE A 473 29.68 -13.43 26.87
C PHE A 473 28.71 -13.26 25.70
N PHE A 474 29.19 -12.86 24.52
CA PHE A 474 28.34 -12.71 23.34
C PHE A 474 27.73 -14.03 22.86
N ASN A 475 28.48 -15.14 22.95
CA ASN A 475 27.97 -16.47 22.66
C ASN A 475 26.84 -16.84 23.62
N ARG A 476 27.02 -16.63 24.93
CA ARG A 476 25.97 -16.84 25.94
C ARG A 476 24.73 -15.99 25.66
N CYS A 477 24.91 -14.73 25.29
CA CYS A 477 23.81 -13.85 24.90
C CYS A 477 23.05 -14.39 23.67
N THR A 478 23.75 -14.80 22.62
CA THR A 478 23.13 -15.40 21.42
C THR A 478 22.34 -16.66 21.79
N VAL A 479 22.90 -17.54 22.60
CA VAL A 479 22.22 -18.75 23.09
C VAL A 479 20.96 -18.40 23.89
N PHE A 480 21.05 -17.42 24.78
CA PHE A 480 19.89 -16.96 25.55
C PHE A 480 18.79 -16.37 24.64
N LEU A 481 19.16 -15.60 23.62
CA LEU A 481 18.21 -15.08 22.62
C LEU A 481 17.53 -16.20 21.81
N ILE A 482 18.25 -17.28 21.52
CA ILE A 482 17.68 -18.49 20.89
C ILE A 482 16.65 -19.13 21.81
N LEU A 483 16.96 -19.31 23.10
CA LEU A 483 16.00 -19.84 24.09
C LEU A 483 14.72 -19.00 24.17
N ARG A 484 14.86 -17.67 24.09
CA ARG A 484 13.76 -16.70 24.05
C ARG A 484 12.94 -16.70 22.76
N LYS A 485 13.39 -17.40 21.71
CA LYS A 485 12.75 -17.45 20.38
C LYS A 485 12.64 -16.07 19.73
N LEU A 486 13.58 -15.17 20.02
CA LEU A 486 13.59 -13.84 19.42
C LEU A 486 13.87 -13.94 17.92
N GLU A 487 13.07 -13.29 17.09
CA GLU A 487 13.38 -13.17 15.66
C GLU A 487 14.59 -12.24 15.46
N SER A 488 15.40 -12.46 14.42
CA SER A 488 16.71 -11.82 14.19
C SER A 488 17.78 -12.22 15.23
N VAL A 489 17.89 -13.53 15.53
CA VAL A 489 18.94 -14.08 16.42
C VAL A 489 20.37 -13.82 15.96
N ASP A 490 20.54 -13.47 14.68
CA ASP A 490 21.81 -13.07 14.09
C ASP A 490 22.23 -11.64 14.45
N CYS A 491 21.41 -10.87 15.16
CA CYS A 491 21.69 -9.47 15.46
C CYS A 491 23.02 -9.23 16.20
N VAL A 492 23.52 -10.22 16.94
CA VAL A 492 24.81 -10.16 17.66
C VAL A 492 26.01 -10.29 16.71
N TYR A 493 25.81 -10.87 15.53
CA TYR A 493 26.85 -11.11 14.53
C TYR A 493 26.66 -10.18 13.32
N GLN A 494 27.74 -9.54 12.87
CA GLN A 494 27.65 -8.70 11.68
C GLN A 494 27.62 -9.57 10.43
N ASN A 495 26.52 -9.47 9.69
CA ASN A 495 26.38 -10.03 8.35
C ASN A 495 26.78 -11.53 8.27
N ILE A 496 26.13 -12.38 9.08
CA ILE A 496 26.42 -13.83 9.08
C ILE A 496 26.27 -14.47 7.69
N PHE A 497 25.45 -13.87 6.81
CA PHE A 497 25.22 -14.30 5.44
C PHE A 497 26.21 -13.69 4.42
N ALA A 498 27.29 -13.04 4.88
CA ALA A 498 28.36 -12.55 4.02
C ALA A 498 29.02 -13.72 3.26
N ASP A 499 29.32 -14.81 3.99
CA ASP A 499 29.91 -16.02 3.43
C ASP A 499 29.61 -17.26 4.32
N LYS A 500 30.03 -18.44 3.86
CA LYS A 500 29.86 -19.69 4.59
C LYS A 500 30.71 -19.79 5.87
N ALA A 501 31.84 -19.10 5.94
CA ALA A 501 32.73 -19.17 7.10
C ALA A 501 32.10 -18.48 8.32
N GLN A 502 31.41 -17.35 8.10
CA GLN A 502 30.66 -16.64 9.15
C GLN A 502 29.52 -17.49 9.71
N LEU A 503 28.75 -18.17 8.86
CA LEU A 503 27.72 -19.12 9.33
C LEU A 503 28.31 -20.29 10.12
N ARG A 504 29.47 -20.83 9.71
CA ARG A 504 30.15 -21.89 10.47
C ARG A 504 30.62 -21.39 11.84
N GLN A 505 31.13 -20.15 11.91
CA GLN A 505 31.52 -19.53 13.17
C GLN A 505 30.32 -19.35 14.11
N TYR A 506 29.16 -18.96 13.58
CA TYR A 506 27.92 -18.87 14.35
C TYR A 506 27.55 -20.21 15.00
N PHE A 507 27.55 -21.31 14.24
CA PHE A 507 27.26 -22.63 14.81
C PHE A 507 28.35 -23.12 15.78
N ALA A 508 29.63 -22.84 15.51
CA ALA A 508 30.73 -23.15 16.42
C ALA A 508 30.61 -22.40 17.77
N ALA A 509 30.06 -21.18 17.76
CA ALA A 509 29.77 -20.44 18.99
C ALA A 509 28.62 -21.06 19.80
N LEU A 510 27.63 -21.67 19.16
CA LEU A 510 26.59 -22.42 19.87
C LEU A 510 27.15 -23.69 20.50
N ASP A 511 28.07 -24.37 19.79
CA ASP A 511 28.78 -25.54 20.32
C ASP A 511 29.67 -25.20 21.52
N SER A 512 30.35 -24.03 21.50
CA SER A 512 31.22 -23.64 22.62
C SER A 512 30.46 -23.44 23.93
N GLU A 513 29.17 -23.08 23.85
CA GLU A 513 28.27 -22.95 24.99
C GLU A 513 27.52 -24.25 25.32
N ALA A 514 27.88 -25.35 24.66
CA ALA A 514 27.26 -26.67 24.81
C ALA A 514 25.73 -26.64 24.60
N LEU A 515 25.24 -25.82 23.66
CA LEU A 515 23.82 -25.79 23.30
C LEU A 515 23.44 -27.11 22.63
N ASP A 516 22.41 -27.78 23.14
CA ASP A 516 21.96 -29.06 22.62
C ASP A 516 21.46 -29.00 21.16
N CYS A 517 21.36 -30.17 20.53
CA CYS A 517 20.92 -30.27 19.14
C CYS A 517 19.51 -29.70 18.92
N ALA A 518 18.60 -29.83 19.88
CA ALA A 518 17.20 -29.39 19.73
C ALA A 518 17.11 -27.86 19.63
N HIS A 519 17.84 -27.14 20.49
CA HIS A 519 17.89 -25.69 20.49
C HIS A 519 18.76 -25.13 19.36
N GLN A 520 19.79 -25.84 18.92
CA GLN A 520 20.51 -25.47 17.69
C GLN A 520 19.62 -25.59 16.44
N LEU A 521 18.75 -26.61 16.35
CA LEU A 521 17.75 -26.71 15.29
C LEU A 521 16.69 -25.61 15.36
N GLN A 522 16.36 -25.14 16.57
CA GLN A 522 15.54 -23.94 16.75
C GLN A 522 16.24 -22.69 16.20
N ALA A 523 17.53 -22.51 16.49
CA ALA A 523 18.34 -21.41 15.94
C ALA A 523 18.34 -21.43 14.40
N PHE A 524 18.59 -22.59 13.79
CA PHE A 524 18.50 -22.79 12.34
C PHE A 524 17.13 -22.37 11.78
N SER A 525 16.05 -22.76 12.47
CA SER A 525 14.68 -22.46 12.04
C SER A 525 14.37 -20.95 12.12
N LEU A 526 14.86 -20.26 13.15
CA LEU A 526 14.72 -18.80 13.28
C LEU A 526 15.44 -18.07 12.13
N LEU A 527 16.70 -18.43 11.87
CA LEU A 527 17.47 -17.88 10.75
C LEU A 527 16.81 -18.11 9.38
N SER A 528 16.24 -19.30 9.18
CA SER A 528 15.53 -19.64 7.96
C SER A 528 14.26 -18.80 7.78
N LYS A 529 13.52 -18.52 8.86
CA LYS A 529 12.31 -17.68 8.79
C LYS A 529 12.62 -16.23 8.47
N ASP A 530 13.64 -15.66 9.11
CA ASP A 530 14.07 -14.27 8.88
C ASP A 530 14.54 -14.04 7.44
N ASN A 531 14.99 -15.09 6.75
CA ASN A 531 15.57 -14.99 5.41
C ASN A 531 14.72 -15.67 4.31
N GLN A 532 13.46 -16.02 4.58
CA GLN A 532 12.61 -16.76 3.63
C GLN A 532 12.44 -16.06 2.26
N SER A 533 12.56 -14.74 2.21
CA SER A 533 12.49 -13.94 0.99
C SER A 533 13.77 -13.99 0.13
N TYR A 534 14.89 -14.50 0.68
CA TYR A 534 16.21 -14.50 0.06
C TYR A 534 16.69 -15.92 -0.24
N SER A 535 16.30 -16.43 -1.41
CA SER A 535 16.57 -17.81 -1.84
C SER A 535 18.07 -18.22 -1.79
N SER A 536 18.99 -17.29 -2.07
CA SER A 536 20.44 -17.54 -1.99
C SER A 536 20.94 -17.75 -0.55
N ARG A 537 20.42 -16.97 0.40
CA ARG A 537 20.77 -17.08 1.83
C ARG A 537 20.25 -18.36 2.44
N ILE A 538 19.01 -18.74 2.12
CA ILE A 538 18.43 -20.02 2.55
C ILE A 538 19.26 -21.19 2.03
N ARG A 539 19.63 -21.19 0.75
CA ARG A 539 20.48 -22.25 0.20
C ARG A 539 21.85 -22.32 0.88
N MET A 540 22.42 -21.18 1.27
CA MET A 540 23.68 -21.16 2.00
C MET A 540 23.52 -21.75 3.42
N LEU A 541 22.48 -21.32 4.14
CA LEU A 541 22.13 -21.83 5.47
C LEU A 541 21.90 -23.34 5.44
N ASP A 542 21.14 -23.83 4.46
CA ASP A 542 20.88 -25.26 4.28
C ASP A 542 22.17 -26.05 4.10
N ASN A 543 23.07 -25.61 3.22
CA ASN A 543 24.36 -26.30 3.00
C ASN A 543 25.23 -26.34 4.27
N VAL A 544 25.35 -25.21 4.97
CA VAL A 544 26.16 -25.15 6.20
C VAL A 544 25.49 -25.94 7.33
N GLY A 545 24.16 -25.91 7.41
CA GLY A 545 23.38 -26.71 8.35
C GLY A 545 23.54 -28.20 8.12
N GLU A 546 23.48 -28.68 6.86
CA GLU A 546 23.73 -30.09 6.53
C GLU A 546 25.13 -30.53 6.98
N GLU A 547 26.16 -29.73 6.67
CA GLU A 547 27.55 -29.98 7.13
C GLU A 547 27.63 -30.06 8.67
N HIS A 548 26.99 -29.12 9.38
CA HIS A 548 27.05 -29.01 10.84
C HIS A 548 26.30 -30.13 11.56
N PHE A 549 25.04 -30.38 11.17
CA PHE A 549 24.19 -31.38 11.82
C PHE A 549 24.55 -32.82 11.42
N ALA A 550 25.34 -33.03 10.36
CA ALA A 550 25.92 -34.34 10.04
C ALA A 550 26.74 -34.91 11.20
N ARG A 551 27.50 -34.05 11.92
CA ARG A 551 28.29 -34.47 13.07
C ARG A 551 27.40 -35.00 14.20
N PHE A 552 26.34 -34.28 14.56
CA PHE A 552 25.39 -34.72 15.60
C PHE A 552 24.78 -36.09 15.27
N LEU A 553 24.42 -36.31 13.99
CA LEU A 553 23.88 -37.57 13.53
C LEU A 553 24.90 -38.73 13.58
N GLN A 554 26.21 -38.44 13.48
CA GLN A 554 27.27 -39.44 13.62
C GLN A 554 27.59 -39.74 15.08
N GLU A 555 27.62 -38.73 15.95
CA GLU A 555 27.99 -38.86 17.36
C GLU A 555 26.85 -39.43 18.21
N ASN A 556 25.63 -38.92 18.06
CA ASN A 556 24.46 -39.32 18.85
C ASN A 556 23.23 -39.50 17.94
N PRO A 557 23.15 -40.61 17.16
CA PRO A 557 22.10 -40.80 16.16
C PRO A 557 20.67 -40.74 16.74
N ASP A 558 20.40 -41.48 17.82
CA ASP A 558 19.04 -41.62 18.36
C ASP A 558 18.50 -40.29 18.93
N GLU A 559 19.34 -39.55 19.66
CA GLU A 559 19.01 -38.23 20.20
C GLU A 559 18.81 -37.20 19.08
N THR A 560 19.69 -37.21 18.08
CA THR A 560 19.59 -36.30 16.92
C THR A 560 18.32 -36.55 16.12
N LEU A 561 17.95 -37.82 15.89
CA LEU A 561 16.71 -38.18 15.21
C LEU A 561 15.47 -37.75 16.01
N ALA A 562 15.51 -37.85 17.34
CA ALA A 562 14.45 -37.33 18.21
C ALA A 562 14.35 -35.81 18.15
N ALA A 563 15.49 -35.09 18.15
CA ALA A 563 15.55 -33.65 18.01
C ALA A 563 14.94 -33.19 16.67
N PHE A 564 15.36 -33.79 15.55
CA PHE A 564 14.77 -33.51 14.23
C PHE A 564 13.27 -33.83 14.15
N SER A 565 12.78 -34.82 14.89
CA SER A 565 11.34 -35.15 14.86
C SER A 565 10.49 -34.10 15.59
N ASN A 566 11.06 -33.43 16.60
CA ASN A 566 10.38 -32.44 17.44
C ASN A 566 10.68 -30.97 17.04
N ALA A 567 11.69 -30.73 16.20
CA ALA A 567 12.10 -29.41 15.75
C ALA A 567 11.03 -28.69 14.90
N PRO A 568 11.12 -27.36 14.70
CA PRO A 568 10.26 -26.62 13.75
C PRO A 568 10.41 -27.11 12.31
N SER A 569 9.43 -26.80 11.46
CA SER A 569 9.31 -27.38 10.10
C SER A 569 10.53 -27.20 9.20
N GLU A 570 11.22 -26.07 9.32
CA GLU A 570 12.41 -25.72 8.57
C GLU A 570 13.56 -26.68 8.92
N ALA A 571 13.82 -26.88 10.22
CA ALA A 571 14.80 -27.84 10.71
C ALA A 571 14.42 -29.30 10.39
N ARG A 572 13.13 -29.66 10.41
CA ARG A 572 12.71 -31.02 10.01
C ARG A 572 12.99 -31.28 8.53
N ALA A 573 12.77 -30.28 7.67
CA ALA A 573 13.10 -30.39 6.25
C ALA A 573 14.61 -30.55 6.01
N LEU A 574 15.44 -29.80 6.74
CA LEU A 574 16.90 -29.98 6.76
C LEU A 574 17.28 -31.41 7.18
N GLY A 575 16.66 -31.92 8.25
CA GLY A 575 16.91 -33.27 8.75
C GLY A 575 16.67 -34.34 7.70
N ILE A 576 15.59 -34.25 6.92
CA ILE A 576 15.29 -35.24 5.87
C ILE A 576 16.34 -35.18 4.75
N ARG A 577 16.84 -33.99 4.36
CA ARG A 577 17.95 -33.87 3.40
C ARG A 577 19.24 -34.50 3.92
N LEU A 578 19.53 -34.31 5.20
CA LEU A 578 20.71 -34.90 5.82
C LEU A 578 20.61 -36.44 5.83
N LEU A 579 19.43 -36.98 6.15
CA LEU A 579 19.19 -38.43 6.13
C LEU A 579 19.29 -39.03 4.72
N ASP A 580 18.96 -38.26 3.67
CA ASP A 580 19.08 -38.66 2.26
C ASP A 580 20.52 -39.00 1.85
N GLN A 581 21.52 -38.42 2.53
CA GLN A 581 22.94 -38.70 2.23
C GLN A 581 23.32 -40.17 2.53
N ASP A 582 22.63 -40.82 3.48
CA ASP A 582 22.70 -42.26 3.75
C ASP A 582 21.28 -42.85 3.76
N ALA A 583 20.58 -42.61 2.66
CA ALA A 583 19.19 -42.97 2.44
C ALA A 583 18.89 -44.44 2.80
N GLN A 584 19.80 -45.37 2.47
CA GLN A 584 19.59 -46.79 2.74
C GLN A 584 19.59 -47.12 4.23
N LYS A 585 20.48 -46.49 5.02
CA LYS A 585 20.51 -46.63 6.47
C LYS A 585 19.29 -46.02 7.14
N TYR A 586 18.84 -44.86 6.68
CA TYR A 586 17.76 -44.08 7.31
C TYR A 586 16.39 -44.22 6.64
N LYS A 587 16.24 -45.16 5.72
CA LYS A 587 15.02 -45.41 4.94
C LYS A 587 13.74 -45.36 5.77
N GLU A 588 13.65 -46.15 6.85
CA GLU A 588 12.47 -46.21 7.72
C GLU A 588 12.17 -44.85 8.39
N THR A 589 13.22 -44.12 8.78
CA THR A 589 13.09 -42.79 9.39
C THR A 589 12.61 -41.76 8.39
N ILE A 590 13.17 -41.75 7.17
CA ILE A 590 12.74 -40.88 6.07
C ILE A 590 11.27 -41.13 5.73
N LEU A 591 10.87 -42.40 5.57
CA LEU A 591 9.48 -42.78 5.30
C LEU A 591 8.53 -42.35 6.43
N ARG A 592 8.99 -42.35 7.69
CA ARG A 592 8.18 -41.89 8.83
C ARG A 592 7.75 -40.42 8.71
N TYR A 593 8.54 -39.58 8.05
CA TYR A 593 8.18 -38.18 7.79
C TYR A 593 7.01 -38.01 6.83
N ALA A 594 6.57 -39.06 6.13
CA ALA A 594 5.31 -39.03 5.38
C ALA A 594 4.10 -38.72 6.29
N LYS A 595 4.23 -38.91 7.62
CA LYS A 595 3.23 -38.53 8.63
C LYS A 595 3.22 -37.04 8.99
N ASP A 596 4.20 -36.25 8.53
CA ASP A 596 4.30 -34.82 8.80
C ASP A 596 3.26 -34.03 7.98
N SER A 597 2.71 -32.95 8.55
CA SER A 597 1.70 -32.11 7.91
C SER A 597 2.24 -30.79 7.36
N SER A 598 3.53 -30.47 7.56
CA SER A 598 4.14 -29.24 7.06
C SER A 598 4.35 -29.31 5.54
N SER A 599 3.99 -28.23 4.84
CA SER A 599 4.18 -28.12 3.39
C SER A 599 5.65 -28.08 2.97
N ILE A 600 6.53 -27.48 3.80
CA ILE A 600 7.97 -27.42 3.56
C ILE A 600 8.57 -28.83 3.64
N VAL A 601 8.23 -29.57 4.69
CA VAL A 601 8.63 -30.97 4.89
C VAL A 601 8.09 -31.86 3.78
N PHE A 602 6.82 -31.72 3.42
CA PHE A 602 6.19 -32.48 2.35
C PHE A 602 6.90 -32.30 1.00
N ARG A 603 7.23 -31.05 0.63
CA ARG A 603 7.92 -30.74 -0.64
C ARG A 603 9.32 -31.37 -0.68
N GLU A 604 10.05 -31.27 0.42
CA GLU A 604 11.39 -31.83 0.53
C GLU A 604 11.36 -33.36 0.46
N LEU A 605 10.50 -33.98 1.27
CA LEU A 605 10.31 -35.42 1.30
C LEU A 605 9.92 -35.98 -0.07
N CYS A 606 8.98 -35.33 -0.78
CA CYS A 606 8.62 -35.78 -2.13
C CYS A 606 9.81 -35.67 -3.10
N THR A 607 10.64 -34.62 -2.99
CA THR A 607 11.81 -34.44 -3.86
C THR A 607 12.80 -35.59 -3.70
N ILE A 608 13.03 -36.01 -2.46
CA ILE A 608 13.91 -37.12 -2.08
C ILE A 608 13.33 -38.45 -2.53
N LEU A 609 12.11 -38.79 -2.10
CA LEU A 609 11.49 -40.08 -2.42
C LEU A 609 11.34 -40.33 -3.92
N CYS A 610 11.17 -39.28 -4.73
CA CYS A 610 11.13 -39.43 -6.19
C CYS A 610 12.44 -39.92 -6.82
N ARG A 611 13.59 -39.80 -6.12
CA ARG A 611 14.89 -40.29 -6.60
C ARG A 611 15.12 -41.78 -6.27
N HIS A 612 14.40 -42.33 -5.30
CA HIS A 612 14.59 -43.69 -4.78
C HIS A 612 13.55 -44.68 -5.35
N LYS A 613 13.71 -45.06 -6.62
CA LYS A 613 12.81 -46.03 -7.27
C LYS A 613 12.84 -47.42 -6.61
N GLU A 614 13.95 -47.77 -5.96
CA GLU A 614 14.11 -49.01 -5.19
C GLU A 614 13.24 -49.09 -3.92
N TRP A 615 12.54 -48.01 -3.55
CA TRP A 615 11.59 -47.99 -2.42
C TRP A 615 10.13 -48.12 -2.85
N GLU A 616 9.88 -48.53 -4.09
CA GLU A 616 8.56 -48.64 -4.69
C GLU A 616 7.53 -49.32 -3.79
N ASP A 617 7.84 -50.50 -3.24
CA ASP A 617 6.94 -51.25 -2.35
C ASP A 617 6.52 -50.45 -1.11
N ASP A 618 7.43 -49.66 -0.54
CA ASP A 618 7.16 -48.88 0.67
C ASP A 618 6.35 -47.62 0.35
N ILE A 619 6.61 -46.99 -0.80
CA ILE A 619 5.79 -45.89 -1.32
C ILE A 619 4.36 -46.37 -1.61
N ILE A 620 4.21 -47.58 -2.17
CA ILE A 620 2.89 -48.19 -2.41
C ILE A 620 2.16 -48.44 -1.09
N LYS A 621 2.85 -48.95 -0.04
CA LYS A 621 2.23 -49.15 1.29
C LYS A 621 1.66 -47.85 1.87
N LEU A 622 2.32 -46.71 1.63
CA LEU A 622 1.86 -45.40 2.12
C LEU A 622 0.49 -44.98 1.54
N LEU A 623 0.07 -45.50 0.38
CA LEU A 623 -1.29 -45.27 -0.14
C LEU A 623 -2.40 -45.76 0.80
N SER A 624 -2.10 -46.78 1.63
CA SER A 624 -3.02 -47.29 2.66
C SER A 624 -2.73 -46.72 4.05
N GLY A 625 -1.94 -45.65 4.14
CA GLY A 625 -1.57 -44.98 5.39
C GLY A 625 -2.76 -44.41 6.14
N LYS A 626 -2.68 -44.36 7.48
CA LYS A 626 -3.79 -43.86 8.32
C LYS A 626 -3.95 -42.34 8.19
N LYS A 627 -2.86 -41.59 8.05
CA LYS A 627 -2.88 -40.13 7.90
C LYS A 627 -2.98 -39.69 6.43
N ALA A 628 -3.63 -38.56 6.19
CA ALA A 628 -3.76 -37.99 4.84
C ALA A 628 -2.41 -37.64 4.21
N SER A 629 -1.47 -37.12 5.01
CA SER A 629 -0.11 -36.78 4.55
C SER A 629 0.64 -37.98 3.99
N GLU A 630 0.51 -39.17 4.59
CA GLU A 630 1.16 -40.39 4.11
C GLU A 630 0.70 -40.73 2.70
N ARG A 631 -0.62 -40.66 2.49
CA ARG A 631 -1.25 -40.94 1.21
C ARG A 631 -0.89 -39.87 0.17
N GLN A 632 -0.88 -38.59 0.55
CA GLN A 632 -0.44 -37.49 -0.33
C GLN A 632 1.00 -37.68 -0.80
N THR A 633 1.92 -38.03 0.10
CA THR A 633 3.32 -38.29 -0.25
C THR A 633 3.42 -39.43 -1.26
N ALA A 634 2.72 -40.54 -1.03
CA ALA A 634 2.67 -41.67 -1.96
C ALA A 634 2.16 -41.26 -3.34
N ILE A 635 1.05 -40.52 -3.39
CA ILE A 635 0.45 -40.05 -4.64
C ILE A 635 1.40 -39.12 -5.39
N CYS A 636 2.10 -38.22 -4.70
CA CYS A 636 3.05 -37.30 -5.32
C CYS A 636 4.17 -38.05 -6.04
N VAL A 637 4.79 -39.01 -5.34
CA VAL A 637 5.93 -39.80 -5.82
C VAL A 637 5.51 -40.72 -6.97
N LEU A 638 4.46 -41.52 -6.79
CA LEU A 638 3.97 -42.45 -7.80
C LEU A 638 3.50 -41.73 -9.07
N SER A 639 2.90 -40.55 -8.93
CA SER A 639 2.50 -39.76 -10.10
C SER A 639 3.69 -39.21 -10.88
N LYS A 640 4.81 -38.90 -10.20
CA LYS A 640 6.03 -38.49 -10.90
C LYS A 640 6.67 -39.67 -11.62
N TRP A 641 6.77 -40.83 -10.98
CA TRP A 641 7.28 -42.05 -11.63
C TRP A 641 6.38 -42.52 -12.79
N GLN A 642 5.07 -42.34 -12.69
CA GLN A 642 4.13 -42.54 -13.81
C GLN A 642 4.50 -41.66 -15.01
N GLY A 643 4.82 -40.38 -14.79
CA GLY A 643 5.27 -39.47 -15.85
C GLY A 643 6.63 -39.82 -16.44
N GLU A 644 7.47 -40.57 -15.70
CA GLU A 644 8.78 -41.07 -16.13
C GLU A 644 8.71 -42.49 -16.74
N GLY A 645 7.50 -42.99 -17.07
CA GLY A 645 7.29 -44.26 -17.78
C GLY A 645 6.88 -45.46 -16.91
N GLY A 646 6.60 -45.28 -15.61
CA GLY A 646 6.04 -46.33 -14.75
C GLY A 646 4.53 -46.55 -14.91
N ASP A 647 4.02 -47.72 -14.47
CA ASP A 647 2.59 -48.07 -14.51
C ASP A 647 1.98 -48.19 -13.10
N TYR A 648 1.52 -47.06 -12.57
CA TYR A 648 0.91 -46.92 -11.24
C TYR A 648 -0.54 -46.45 -11.31
N ARG A 649 -1.08 -46.20 -12.52
CA ARG A 649 -2.40 -45.62 -12.73
C ARG A 649 -3.51 -46.45 -12.09
N ALA A 650 -3.48 -47.78 -12.27
CA ALA A 650 -4.47 -48.69 -11.70
C ALA A 650 -4.45 -48.67 -10.16
N MET A 651 -3.27 -48.62 -9.54
CA MET A 651 -3.13 -48.52 -8.09
C MET A 651 -3.65 -47.19 -7.54
N LEU A 652 -3.32 -46.08 -8.19
CA LEU A 652 -3.80 -44.76 -7.81
C LEU A 652 -5.33 -44.63 -7.98
N MET A 653 -5.92 -45.28 -9.00
CA MET A 653 -7.37 -45.39 -9.14
C MET A 653 -8.01 -46.19 -8.00
N LYS A 654 -7.43 -47.33 -7.61
CA LYS A 654 -7.91 -48.11 -6.46
C LYS A 654 -7.80 -47.34 -5.13
N ALA A 655 -6.75 -46.53 -4.97
CA ALA A 655 -6.61 -45.64 -3.83
C ALA A 655 -7.73 -44.57 -3.81
N LEU A 656 -8.07 -44.00 -4.96
CA LEU A 656 -9.18 -43.05 -5.10
C LEU A 656 -10.53 -43.63 -4.68
N GLU A 657 -10.82 -44.90 -5.01
CA GLU A 657 -12.08 -45.57 -4.64
C GLU A 657 -12.26 -45.75 -3.13
N THR A 658 -11.16 -45.85 -2.38
CA THR A 658 -11.17 -46.16 -0.94
C THR A 658 -10.82 -44.95 -0.06
N GLU A 659 -10.44 -43.83 -0.67
CA GLU A 659 -10.04 -42.60 0.00
C GLU A 659 -11.23 -41.86 0.63
N LYS A 660 -11.03 -41.31 1.83
CA LYS A 660 -12.06 -40.55 2.57
C LYS A 660 -11.71 -39.08 2.77
N SER A 661 -10.44 -38.68 2.59
CA SER A 661 -10.00 -37.29 2.75
C SER A 661 -10.20 -36.52 1.45
N ALA A 662 -11.04 -35.47 1.49
CA ALA A 662 -11.35 -34.67 0.32
C ALA A 662 -10.13 -33.96 -0.29
N ASP A 663 -9.10 -33.61 0.50
CA ASP A 663 -7.85 -33.04 -0.02
C ASP A 663 -7.04 -34.07 -0.82
N VAL A 664 -7.01 -35.33 -0.37
CA VAL A 664 -6.32 -36.42 -1.04
C VAL A 664 -7.07 -36.85 -2.31
N ILE A 665 -8.40 -36.91 -2.24
CA ILE A 665 -9.26 -37.14 -3.42
C ILE A 665 -9.01 -36.06 -4.48
N LYS A 666 -8.96 -34.78 -4.08
CA LYS A 666 -8.67 -33.69 -5.01
C LYS A 666 -7.31 -33.86 -5.67
N MET A 667 -6.29 -34.23 -4.89
CA MET A 667 -4.93 -34.48 -5.39
C MET A 667 -4.86 -35.68 -6.36
N LEU A 668 -5.53 -36.78 -6.05
CA LEU A 668 -5.63 -37.96 -6.92
C LEU A 668 -6.33 -37.64 -8.24
N ASN A 669 -7.48 -36.96 -8.18
CA ASN A 669 -8.21 -36.55 -9.39
C ASN A 669 -7.35 -35.66 -10.29
N TRP A 670 -6.64 -34.69 -9.70
CA TRP A 670 -5.72 -33.84 -10.43
C TRP A 670 -4.56 -34.63 -11.06
N LYS A 671 -3.91 -35.51 -10.29
CA LYS A 671 -2.76 -36.30 -10.77
C LYS A 671 -3.12 -37.36 -11.81
N LEU A 672 -4.29 -37.99 -11.69
CA LEU A 672 -4.76 -38.99 -12.64
C LEU A 672 -5.40 -38.38 -13.89
N ASN A 673 -5.51 -37.04 -13.91
CA ASN A 673 -6.23 -36.28 -14.93
C ASN A 673 -7.68 -36.80 -15.12
N ILE A 674 -8.26 -37.30 -14.03
CA ILE A 674 -9.65 -37.75 -13.97
C ILE A 674 -10.45 -36.48 -13.73
N LYS A 675 -11.07 -35.97 -14.79
CA LYS A 675 -12.22 -35.06 -14.66
C LYS A 675 -13.21 -35.77 -13.74
N GLN A 676 -13.78 -35.06 -12.76
CA GLN A 676 -14.65 -35.62 -11.71
C GLN A 676 -15.83 -36.42 -12.27
N GLU A 677 -15.59 -37.67 -12.65
CA GLU A 677 -16.58 -38.63 -13.09
C GLU A 677 -16.16 -40.00 -12.53
N ASN A 678 -16.90 -40.45 -11.50
CA ASN A 678 -16.97 -41.82 -10.93
C ASN A 678 -16.31 -42.14 -9.57
N ARG A 679 -16.99 -41.72 -8.48
CA ARG A 679 -17.68 -42.51 -7.43
C ARG A 679 -17.05 -43.78 -6.80
N THR A 680 -16.93 -43.75 -5.46
CA THR A 680 -17.28 -44.84 -4.52
C THR A 680 -18.62 -45.48 -4.91
N LYS A 681 -18.75 -46.82 -4.82
CA LYS A 681 -19.99 -47.58 -5.12
C LYS A 681 -21.24 -46.76 -4.78
N GLU A 682 -22.03 -46.43 -5.80
CA GLU A 682 -23.24 -45.63 -5.60
C GLU A 682 -24.14 -46.31 -4.56
N PRO A 683 -24.65 -45.57 -3.56
CA PRO A 683 -25.65 -46.11 -2.65
C PRO A 683 -26.83 -46.61 -3.49
N GLN A 684 -27.19 -47.88 -3.34
CA GLN A 684 -28.31 -48.46 -4.10
C GLN A 684 -29.68 -48.00 -3.57
N THR A 685 -29.73 -47.45 -2.35
CA THR A 685 -30.94 -46.90 -1.73
C THR A 685 -30.61 -45.63 -0.94
N LYS A 686 -31.61 -44.76 -0.75
CA LYS A 686 -31.48 -43.50 0.01
C LYS A 686 -31.24 -43.74 1.51
N ASP A 687 -31.83 -44.79 2.09
CA ASP A 687 -31.61 -45.16 3.49
C ASP A 687 -30.17 -45.60 3.77
N GLU A 688 -29.55 -46.29 2.81
CA GLU A 688 -28.14 -46.67 2.90
C GLU A 688 -27.23 -45.44 2.83
N LEU A 689 -27.58 -44.44 2.00
CA LEU A 689 -26.89 -43.15 1.95
C LEU A 689 -27.00 -42.38 3.29
N VAL A 690 -28.19 -42.31 3.88
CA VAL A 690 -28.40 -41.68 5.20
C VAL A 690 -27.54 -42.35 6.27
N ARG A 691 -27.52 -43.69 6.31
CA ARG A 691 -26.66 -44.44 7.25
C ARG A 691 -25.18 -44.17 7.02
N GLN A 692 -24.71 -44.16 5.78
CA GLN A 692 -23.31 -43.90 5.44
C GLN A 692 -22.84 -42.51 5.88
N LEU A 693 -23.67 -41.48 5.67
CA LEU A 693 -23.37 -40.10 6.08
C LEU A 693 -23.24 -39.95 7.61
N HIS A 694 -23.93 -40.78 8.38
CA HIS A 694 -23.88 -40.76 9.85
C HIS A 694 -22.73 -41.57 10.47
N GLN A 695 -21.97 -42.34 9.68
CA GLN A 695 -20.87 -43.16 10.20
C GLN A 695 -19.72 -42.31 10.79
N GLY A 696 -18.96 -42.89 11.73
CA GLY A 696 -17.74 -42.24 12.24
C GLY A 696 -17.97 -41.04 13.17
N GLY A 697 -19.15 -40.91 13.79
CA GLY A 697 -19.43 -39.88 14.79
C GLY A 697 -19.76 -38.49 14.23
N ARG A 698 -20.05 -38.41 12.93
CA ARG A 698 -20.26 -37.17 12.18
C ARG A 698 -21.48 -36.35 12.61
N LYS A 699 -22.46 -36.98 13.25
CA LYS A 699 -23.61 -36.29 13.89
C LYS A 699 -23.16 -35.19 14.85
N ARG A 700 -21.99 -35.32 15.50
CA ARG A 700 -21.42 -34.29 16.39
C ARG A 700 -21.13 -32.95 15.68
N THR A 701 -20.88 -32.97 14.38
CA THR A 701 -20.62 -31.76 13.57
C THR A 701 -21.84 -30.83 13.51
N LEU A 702 -23.05 -31.38 13.67
CA LEU A 702 -24.30 -30.63 13.64
C LEU A 702 -24.84 -30.29 15.04
N ALA A 703 -24.23 -30.78 16.12
CA ALA A 703 -24.77 -30.65 17.48
C ALA A 703 -25.03 -29.19 17.91
N TRP A 704 -24.24 -28.24 17.39
CA TRP A 704 -24.42 -26.81 17.66
C TRP A 704 -25.75 -26.24 17.13
N ALA A 705 -26.29 -26.80 16.05
CA ALA A 705 -27.50 -26.31 15.39
C ALA A 705 -28.80 -26.92 15.98
N TYR A 706 -28.70 -28.15 16.50
CA TYR A 706 -29.83 -28.92 17.03
C TYR A 706 -30.02 -28.75 18.55
N GLY A 707 -29.31 -27.82 19.19
CA GLY A 707 -29.57 -27.46 20.59
C GLY A 707 -30.94 -26.80 20.82
N THR A 708 -31.54 -26.28 19.75
CA THR A 708 -32.93 -25.80 19.70
C THR A 708 -33.66 -26.48 18.53
N PRO A 709 -34.97 -26.74 18.63
CA PRO A 709 -35.72 -27.40 17.58
C PRO A 709 -35.74 -26.59 16.28
N PHE A 710 -35.96 -27.28 15.16
CA PHE A 710 -36.20 -26.70 13.84
C PHE A 710 -37.68 -26.84 13.48
N SER A 711 -38.15 -26.02 12.52
CA SER A 711 -39.47 -26.20 11.92
C SER A 711 -39.61 -27.59 11.26
N PRO A 712 -40.79 -28.24 11.37
CA PRO A 712 -41.02 -29.55 10.78
C PRO A 712 -40.97 -29.48 9.25
N VAL A 713 -40.41 -30.52 8.64
CA VAL A 713 -40.33 -30.68 7.18
C VAL A 713 -40.96 -32.01 6.81
N HIS A 714 -41.90 -31.98 5.88
CA HIS A 714 -42.54 -33.17 5.34
C HIS A 714 -41.83 -33.63 4.08
N LYS A 715 -41.94 -34.93 3.81
CA LYS A 715 -41.61 -35.52 2.52
C LYS A 715 -42.69 -35.19 1.49
N THR A 716 -42.39 -35.37 0.21
CA THR A 716 -43.31 -35.14 -0.91
C THR A 716 -44.55 -36.04 -0.87
N ASP A 717 -44.51 -37.14 -0.13
CA ASP A 717 -45.66 -38.04 0.10
C ASP A 717 -46.55 -37.61 1.29
N GLY A 718 -46.21 -36.49 1.95
CA GLY A 718 -46.94 -35.94 3.10
C GLY A 718 -46.54 -36.50 4.46
N THR A 719 -45.60 -37.45 4.53
CA THR A 719 -45.07 -37.96 5.81
C THR A 719 -44.06 -37.00 6.42
N LEU A 720 -43.91 -36.99 7.75
CA LEU A 720 -42.91 -36.14 8.41
C LEU A 720 -41.49 -36.71 8.18
N ALA A 721 -40.53 -35.87 7.79
CA ALA A 721 -39.16 -36.30 7.61
C ALA A 721 -38.45 -36.46 8.96
N ASP A 722 -37.80 -37.61 9.17
CA ASP A 722 -37.05 -37.87 10.40
C ASP A 722 -35.85 -36.93 10.55
N GLU A 723 -35.46 -36.62 11.79
CA GLU A 723 -34.33 -35.75 12.09
C GLU A 723 -33.02 -36.26 11.47
N GLU A 724 -32.79 -37.58 11.49
CA GLU A 724 -31.61 -38.20 10.87
C GLU A 724 -31.60 -37.99 9.34
N TYR A 725 -32.76 -37.95 8.70
CA TYR A 725 -32.85 -37.69 7.27
C TYR A 725 -32.46 -36.23 6.96
N LEU A 726 -32.98 -35.28 7.74
CA LEU A 726 -32.62 -33.86 7.61
C LEU A 726 -31.13 -33.60 7.92
N GLN A 727 -30.59 -34.27 8.96
CA GLN A 727 -29.16 -34.25 9.28
C GLN A 727 -28.31 -34.76 8.12
N ALA A 728 -28.73 -35.83 7.44
CA ALA A 728 -28.00 -36.37 6.30
C ALA A 728 -27.83 -35.33 5.18
N VAL A 729 -28.88 -34.55 4.88
CA VAL A 729 -28.79 -33.48 3.87
C VAL A 729 -27.75 -32.43 4.26
N LEU A 730 -27.71 -32.02 5.53
CA LEU A 730 -26.73 -31.05 6.02
C LEU A 730 -25.30 -31.62 6.09
N LEU A 731 -25.15 -32.90 6.44
CA LEU A 731 -23.85 -33.57 6.51
C LEU A 731 -23.17 -33.65 5.13
N CYS A 732 -23.95 -33.77 4.05
CA CYS A 732 -23.43 -33.65 2.68
C CYS A 732 -22.66 -32.33 2.48
N TYR A 733 -23.14 -31.23 3.04
CA TYR A 733 -22.46 -29.93 2.96
C TYR A 733 -21.30 -29.79 3.95
N ALA A 734 -21.46 -30.32 5.17
CA ALA A 734 -20.45 -30.20 6.21
C ALA A 734 -19.15 -30.97 5.91
N GLU A 735 -19.20 -31.99 5.04
CA GLU A 735 -18.05 -32.82 4.67
C GLU A 735 -17.25 -32.30 3.47
N GLN A 736 -17.77 -31.32 2.73
CA GLN A 736 -17.13 -30.84 1.50
C GLN A 736 -16.03 -29.81 1.77
N ILE A 737 -14.87 -30.03 1.15
CA ILE A 737 -13.79 -29.02 1.02
C ILE A 737 -14.05 -28.09 -0.17
N TRP A 738 -14.88 -28.52 -1.13
CA TRP A 738 -15.24 -27.78 -2.35
C TRP A 738 -16.72 -27.43 -2.30
N HIS A 739 -16.97 -26.26 -1.73
CA HIS A 739 -18.19 -25.48 -1.72
C HIS A 739 -18.96 -25.46 -3.07
N SER A 740 -19.71 -26.54 -3.38
CA SER A 740 -20.38 -26.78 -4.67
C SER A 740 -21.71 -27.51 -4.47
N MET A 741 -22.50 -27.67 -5.55
CA MET A 741 -23.76 -28.43 -5.52
C MET A 741 -23.47 -29.93 -5.30
N ASP A 742 -23.83 -30.47 -4.14
CA ASP A 742 -23.67 -31.89 -3.84
C ASP A 742 -24.84 -32.72 -4.42
N LYS A 743 -24.54 -33.69 -5.27
CA LYS A 743 -25.54 -34.56 -5.90
C LYS A 743 -26.34 -35.42 -4.90
N TYR A 744 -25.74 -35.79 -3.76
CA TYR A 744 -26.41 -36.57 -2.71
C TYR A 744 -27.31 -35.67 -1.86
N ALA A 745 -26.88 -34.44 -1.56
CA ALA A 745 -27.75 -33.44 -0.94
C ALA A 745 -28.98 -33.18 -1.82
N GLN A 746 -28.82 -33.01 -3.14
CA GLN A 746 -29.94 -32.85 -4.06
C GLN A 746 -30.86 -34.06 -4.11
N LEU A 747 -30.29 -35.28 -4.18
CA LEU A 747 -31.06 -36.52 -4.20
C LEU A 747 -31.94 -36.68 -2.95
N LEU A 748 -31.40 -36.34 -1.78
CA LEU A 748 -32.12 -36.42 -0.51
C LEU A 748 -33.15 -35.28 -0.37
N ALA A 749 -32.77 -34.05 -0.73
CA ALA A 749 -33.64 -32.87 -0.67
C ALA A 749 -34.82 -32.96 -1.65
N ALA A 750 -34.69 -33.68 -2.77
CA ALA A 750 -35.78 -33.89 -3.73
C ALA A 750 -36.98 -34.66 -3.16
N GLU A 751 -36.83 -35.39 -2.05
CA GLU A 751 -37.96 -36.02 -1.34
C GLU A 751 -38.63 -35.08 -0.34
N LEU A 752 -38.09 -33.89 -0.09
CA LEU A 752 -38.61 -32.98 0.91
C LEU A 752 -39.54 -31.95 0.26
N ASN A 753 -40.53 -31.49 1.01
CA ASN A 753 -41.31 -30.32 0.62
C ASN A 753 -40.35 -29.11 0.53
N ALA A 754 -40.15 -28.61 -0.69
CA ALA A 754 -39.16 -27.56 -0.96
C ALA A 754 -39.44 -26.24 -0.21
N ALA A 755 -40.70 -25.91 0.05
CA ALA A 755 -41.05 -24.69 0.77
C ALA A 755 -40.72 -24.82 2.26
N GLU A 756 -41.10 -25.94 2.89
CA GLU A 756 -40.78 -26.20 4.30
C GLU A 756 -39.27 -26.38 4.52
N PHE A 757 -38.59 -27.06 3.59
CA PHE A 757 -37.14 -27.25 3.67
C PHE A 757 -36.36 -25.93 3.48
N ALA A 758 -36.88 -24.99 2.69
CA ALA A 758 -36.31 -23.65 2.57
C ALA A 758 -36.36 -22.89 3.91
N VAL A 759 -37.46 -23.00 4.65
CA VAL A 759 -37.58 -22.45 6.02
C VAL A 759 -36.56 -23.10 6.94
N TYR A 760 -36.44 -24.43 6.88
CA TYR A 760 -35.50 -25.21 7.68
C TYR A 760 -34.03 -24.77 7.49
N VAL A 761 -33.57 -24.60 6.25
CA VAL A 761 -32.18 -24.14 6.00
C VAL A 761 -31.99 -22.64 6.27
N SER A 762 -33.05 -21.84 6.20
CA SER A 762 -33.04 -20.43 6.62
C SER A 762 -32.86 -20.32 8.14
N GLU A 763 -33.52 -21.16 8.93
CA GLU A 763 -33.29 -21.26 10.39
C GLU A 763 -31.86 -21.70 10.71
N LEU A 764 -31.29 -22.63 9.93
CA LEU A 764 -29.89 -23.05 10.10
C LEU A 764 -28.93 -21.86 9.90
N PHE A 765 -29.17 -21.05 8.87
CA PHE A 765 -28.40 -19.84 8.62
C PHE A 765 -28.54 -18.83 9.78
N ASP A 766 -29.77 -18.58 10.24
CA ASP A 766 -30.02 -17.64 11.34
C ASP A 766 -29.33 -18.11 12.64
N LYS A 767 -29.35 -19.41 12.95
CA LYS A 767 -28.62 -20.01 14.09
C LYS A 767 -27.11 -19.85 13.94
N TRP A 768 -26.54 -20.03 12.74
CA TRP A 768 -25.11 -19.85 12.50
C TRP A 768 -24.67 -18.38 12.64
N ILE A 769 -25.50 -17.43 12.17
CA ILE A 769 -25.27 -16.00 12.37
C ILE A 769 -25.29 -15.65 13.87
N ALA A 770 -26.28 -16.15 14.62
CA ALA A 770 -26.39 -15.93 16.07
C ALA A 770 -25.18 -16.49 16.85
N ALA A 771 -24.59 -17.60 16.38
CA ALA A 771 -23.35 -18.17 16.90
C ALA A 771 -22.07 -17.44 16.46
N GLY A 772 -22.19 -16.24 15.86
CA GLY A 772 -21.07 -15.39 15.49
C GLY A 772 -20.46 -15.70 14.12
N ALA A 773 -21.14 -16.48 13.27
CA ALA A 773 -20.72 -16.83 11.91
C ALA A 773 -19.29 -17.41 11.85
N GLU A 774 -19.02 -18.43 12.66
CA GLU A 774 -17.71 -19.09 12.71
C GLU A 774 -17.28 -19.60 11.32
N ALA A 775 -16.08 -19.21 10.87
CA ALA A 775 -15.57 -19.51 9.52
C ALA A 775 -15.49 -21.02 9.22
N LYS A 776 -15.21 -21.86 10.22
CA LYS A 776 -15.15 -23.33 10.07
C LYS A 776 -16.51 -23.96 9.70
N LYS A 777 -17.61 -23.24 9.91
CA LYS A 777 -18.99 -23.64 9.58
C LYS A 777 -19.52 -22.92 8.34
N GLY A 778 -18.64 -22.34 7.51
CA GLY A 778 -19.01 -21.60 6.30
C GLY A 778 -19.81 -22.42 5.26
N TRP A 779 -19.83 -23.75 5.36
CA TRP A 779 -20.68 -24.62 4.53
C TRP A 779 -22.18 -24.31 4.67
N VAL A 780 -22.63 -23.71 5.78
CA VAL A 780 -24.02 -23.29 5.99
C VAL A 780 -24.48 -22.32 4.91
N LEU A 781 -23.58 -21.48 4.37
CA LEU A 781 -23.87 -20.56 3.27
C LEU A 781 -24.38 -21.30 2.04
N PHE A 782 -23.80 -22.46 1.74
CA PHE A 782 -24.11 -23.25 0.55
C PHE A 782 -25.44 -23.99 0.70
N ALA A 783 -25.66 -24.62 1.86
CA ALA A 783 -26.95 -25.25 2.17
C ALA A 783 -28.10 -24.23 2.12
N ALA A 784 -27.93 -23.07 2.75
CA ALA A 784 -28.93 -22.02 2.78
C ALA A 784 -29.15 -21.40 1.39
N SER A 785 -28.08 -21.16 0.62
CA SER A 785 -28.22 -20.55 -0.70
C SER A 785 -28.84 -21.49 -1.74
N ILE A 786 -28.49 -22.77 -1.73
CA ILE A 786 -29.00 -23.75 -2.71
C ILE A 786 -30.45 -24.13 -2.40
N HIS A 787 -30.80 -24.30 -1.12
CA HIS A 787 -32.12 -24.82 -0.72
C HIS A 787 -33.07 -23.79 -0.12
N GLY A 788 -32.61 -22.57 0.20
CA GLY A 788 -33.40 -21.51 0.82
C GLY A 788 -34.25 -20.68 -0.16
N ASN A 789 -34.40 -21.14 -1.41
CA ASN A 789 -35.14 -20.47 -2.49
C ASN A 789 -34.73 -18.99 -2.69
N GLU A 790 -35.63 -18.16 -3.24
CA GLU A 790 -35.34 -16.74 -3.45
C GLU A 790 -35.30 -15.92 -2.16
N ASP A 791 -35.98 -16.37 -1.10
CA ASP A 791 -36.04 -15.68 0.19
C ASP A 791 -34.68 -15.54 0.87
N MET A 792 -33.73 -16.42 0.53
CA MET A 792 -32.37 -16.36 1.06
C MET A 792 -31.50 -15.29 0.37
N ILE A 793 -31.83 -14.88 -0.86
CA ILE A 793 -31.04 -13.92 -1.66
C ILE A 793 -30.90 -12.57 -0.92
N PRO A 794 -31.98 -11.93 -0.42
CA PRO A 794 -31.85 -10.67 0.32
C PRO A 794 -31.05 -10.81 1.63
N LYS A 795 -31.24 -11.90 2.38
CA LYS A 795 -30.52 -12.17 3.63
C LYS A 795 -29.01 -12.29 3.40
N LEU A 796 -28.60 -13.09 2.40
CA LEU A 796 -27.18 -13.24 2.03
C LEU A 796 -26.60 -11.93 1.52
N TYR A 797 -27.34 -11.22 0.66
CA TYR A 797 -26.88 -9.95 0.11
C TYR A 797 -26.62 -8.90 1.19
N HIS A 798 -27.51 -8.80 2.18
CA HIS A 798 -27.32 -7.91 3.33
C HIS A 798 -26.02 -8.24 4.08
N GLN A 799 -25.76 -9.52 4.38
CA GLN A 799 -24.53 -9.92 5.08
C GLN A 799 -23.26 -9.68 4.24
N ILE A 800 -23.32 -9.89 2.92
CA ILE A 800 -22.23 -9.57 1.97
C ILE A 800 -21.88 -8.07 2.03
N GLN A 801 -22.85 -7.19 2.30
CA GLN A 801 -22.62 -5.76 2.49
C GLN A 801 -22.02 -5.40 3.86
N GLU A 802 -22.39 -6.11 4.92
CA GLU A 802 -21.95 -5.81 6.29
C GLU A 802 -20.58 -6.39 6.66
N TRP A 803 -20.29 -7.66 6.30
CA TRP A 803 -19.03 -8.32 6.69
C TRP A 803 -17.74 -7.59 6.28
N PRO A 804 -17.64 -6.95 5.10
CA PRO A 804 -16.46 -6.17 4.75
C PRO A 804 -16.19 -4.99 5.69
N LYS A 805 -17.24 -4.41 6.31
CA LYS A 805 -17.12 -3.27 7.24
C LYS A 805 -16.51 -3.66 8.58
N VAL A 806 -16.59 -4.95 8.94
CA VAL A 806 -16.07 -5.52 10.19
C VAL A 806 -14.89 -6.47 9.95
N SER A 807 -14.11 -6.22 8.89
CA SER A 807 -12.91 -6.99 8.53
C SER A 807 -13.13 -8.49 8.26
N ARG A 808 -14.35 -8.88 7.83
CA ARG A 808 -14.72 -10.26 7.47
C ARG A 808 -14.89 -10.46 5.95
N GLY A 809 -14.06 -9.80 5.16
CA GLY A 809 -14.11 -9.84 3.69
C GLY A 809 -13.99 -11.23 3.07
N GLY A 810 -13.32 -12.18 3.75
CA GLY A 810 -13.23 -13.58 3.33
C GLY A 810 -14.59 -14.31 3.37
N ILE A 811 -15.36 -14.15 4.45
CA ILE A 811 -16.70 -14.76 4.58
C ILE A 811 -17.67 -14.15 3.55
N ALA A 812 -17.57 -12.84 3.31
CA ALA A 812 -18.35 -12.18 2.27
C ALA A 812 -18.03 -12.73 0.86
N ALA A 813 -16.75 -13.00 0.56
CA ALA A 813 -16.37 -13.63 -0.69
C ALA A 813 -16.92 -15.06 -0.81
N GLU A 814 -16.91 -15.85 0.28
CA GLU A 814 -17.55 -17.18 0.32
C GLU A 814 -19.06 -17.13 0.07
N ALA A 815 -19.76 -16.19 0.71
CA ALA A 815 -21.20 -16.04 0.56
C ALA A 815 -21.61 -15.63 -0.86
N VAL A 816 -20.78 -14.84 -1.55
CA VAL A 816 -20.98 -14.56 -2.97
C VAL A 816 -20.83 -15.82 -3.82
N ARG A 817 -19.88 -16.71 -3.49
CA ARG A 817 -19.76 -18.01 -4.19
C ARG A 817 -20.97 -18.90 -3.93
N ALA A 818 -21.47 -18.93 -2.70
CA ALA A 818 -22.69 -19.65 -2.38
C ALA A 818 -23.89 -19.11 -3.15
N LEU A 819 -24.04 -17.78 -3.21
CA LEU A 819 -25.10 -17.10 -3.96
C LEU A 819 -25.10 -17.48 -5.45
N ALA A 820 -23.93 -17.69 -6.06
CA ALA A 820 -23.84 -18.12 -7.46
C ALA A 820 -24.38 -19.53 -7.72
N LEU A 821 -24.57 -20.34 -6.67
CA LEU A 821 -25.12 -21.70 -6.74
C LEU A 821 -26.60 -21.76 -6.38
N ASN A 822 -27.22 -20.63 -6.04
CA ASN A 822 -28.67 -20.56 -5.87
C ASN A 822 -29.37 -20.84 -7.21
N PRO A 823 -30.43 -21.64 -7.24
CA PRO A 823 -31.11 -22.03 -8.48
C PRO A 823 -31.85 -20.87 -9.18
N SER A 824 -32.07 -19.73 -8.51
CA SER A 824 -32.73 -18.57 -9.12
C SER A 824 -31.77 -17.78 -10.02
N PRO A 825 -32.17 -17.47 -11.28
CA PRO A 825 -31.41 -16.58 -12.16
C PRO A 825 -31.10 -15.20 -11.55
N ARG A 826 -31.95 -14.74 -10.63
CA ARG A 826 -31.78 -13.49 -9.89
C ARG A 826 -30.50 -13.47 -9.06
N ALA A 827 -30.08 -14.63 -8.54
CA ALA A 827 -28.88 -14.73 -7.73
C ALA A 827 -27.61 -14.54 -8.58
N LEU A 828 -27.54 -15.16 -9.76
CA LEU A 828 -26.43 -14.97 -10.70
C LEU A 828 -26.34 -13.53 -11.22
N LEU A 829 -27.47 -12.87 -11.49
CA LEU A 829 -27.52 -11.44 -11.82
C LEU A 829 -26.94 -10.57 -10.69
N LEU A 830 -27.24 -10.91 -9.44
CA LEU A 830 -26.73 -10.17 -8.29
C LEU A 830 -25.23 -10.41 -8.09
N VAL A 831 -24.75 -11.64 -8.28
CA VAL A 831 -23.31 -11.95 -8.25
C VAL A 831 -22.57 -11.18 -9.36
N ASP A 832 -23.15 -11.07 -10.55
CA ASP A 832 -22.60 -10.27 -11.64
C ASP A 832 -22.57 -8.76 -11.32
N ASP A 833 -23.63 -8.22 -10.70
CA ASP A 833 -23.63 -6.82 -10.25
C ASP A 833 -22.55 -6.57 -9.18
N ILE A 834 -22.36 -7.51 -8.24
CA ILE A 834 -21.28 -7.48 -7.25
C ILE A 834 -19.91 -7.53 -7.93
N ALA A 835 -19.71 -8.40 -8.92
CA ALA A 835 -18.46 -8.52 -9.66
C ALA A 835 -18.07 -7.22 -10.39
N ARG A 836 -19.04 -6.38 -10.75
CA ARG A 836 -18.81 -5.10 -11.45
C ARG A 836 -18.68 -3.92 -10.49
N LYS A 837 -19.63 -3.74 -9.58
CA LYS A 837 -19.82 -2.49 -8.82
C LYS A 837 -19.35 -2.53 -7.38
N PHE A 838 -19.08 -3.71 -6.81
CA PHE A 838 -18.79 -3.80 -5.38
C PHE A 838 -17.40 -3.23 -5.05
N LYS A 839 -17.35 -2.29 -4.09
CA LYS A 839 -16.14 -1.52 -3.76
C LYS A 839 -15.03 -2.38 -3.10
N HIS A 840 -15.40 -3.43 -2.37
CA HIS A 840 -14.44 -4.25 -1.64
C HIS A 840 -13.77 -5.30 -2.54
N LYS A 841 -12.45 -5.21 -2.74
CA LYS A 841 -11.68 -6.01 -3.70
C LYS A 841 -11.81 -7.53 -3.50
N GLN A 842 -11.76 -8.02 -2.27
CA GLN A 842 -11.87 -9.47 -2.00
C GLN A 842 -13.25 -10.03 -2.39
N VAL A 843 -14.31 -9.27 -2.16
CA VAL A 843 -15.69 -9.67 -2.49
C VAL A 843 -15.89 -9.62 -4.01
N LYS A 844 -15.41 -8.56 -4.66
CA LYS A 844 -15.40 -8.43 -6.12
C LYS A 844 -14.66 -9.60 -6.79
N ASN A 845 -13.47 -9.94 -6.30
CA ASN A 845 -12.69 -11.07 -6.81
C ASN A 845 -13.37 -12.43 -6.52
N GLY A 846 -14.04 -12.56 -5.37
CA GLY A 846 -14.87 -13.72 -5.05
C GLY A 846 -16.00 -13.91 -6.06
N ALA A 847 -16.69 -12.83 -6.42
CA ALA A 847 -17.74 -12.81 -7.43
C ALA A 847 -17.24 -13.19 -8.83
N LEU A 848 -16.10 -12.62 -9.24
CA LEU A 848 -15.48 -12.95 -10.53
C LEU A 848 -15.16 -14.45 -10.62
N ARG A 849 -14.52 -15.01 -9.59
CA ARG A 849 -14.22 -16.45 -9.52
C ARG A 849 -15.49 -17.31 -9.52
N ALA A 850 -16.51 -16.92 -8.76
CA ALA A 850 -17.77 -17.68 -8.67
C ALA A 850 -18.41 -17.86 -10.05
N LEU A 851 -18.46 -16.79 -10.84
CA LEU A 851 -19.02 -16.80 -12.17
C LEU A 851 -18.11 -17.55 -13.17
N ASP A 852 -16.79 -17.49 -13.03
CA ASP A 852 -15.88 -18.31 -13.85
C ASP A 852 -16.04 -19.81 -13.57
N ASP A 853 -16.22 -20.18 -12.30
CA ASP A 853 -16.44 -21.56 -11.90
C ASP A 853 -17.82 -22.06 -12.36
N ALA A 854 -18.86 -21.21 -12.30
CA ALA A 854 -20.17 -21.50 -12.88
C ALA A 854 -20.10 -21.72 -14.40
N ALA A 855 -19.32 -20.90 -15.12
CA ALA A 855 -19.16 -21.04 -16.56
C ALA A 855 -18.46 -22.36 -16.93
N LYS A 856 -17.37 -22.69 -16.21
CA LYS A 856 -16.66 -23.97 -16.38
C LYS A 856 -17.54 -25.17 -16.10
N ALA A 857 -18.38 -25.12 -15.06
CA ALA A 857 -19.29 -26.21 -14.72
C ALA A 857 -20.33 -26.46 -15.84
N LEU A 858 -20.74 -25.40 -16.54
CA LEU A 858 -21.67 -25.47 -17.67
C LEU A 858 -20.99 -25.74 -19.01
N GLY A 859 -19.66 -25.85 -19.04
CA GLY A 859 -18.88 -26.08 -20.27
C GLY A 859 -18.93 -24.92 -21.26
N ILE A 860 -19.23 -23.72 -20.78
CA ILE A 860 -19.38 -22.50 -21.59
C ILE A 860 -18.35 -21.46 -21.17
N SER A 861 -18.07 -20.50 -22.05
CA SER A 861 -17.25 -19.35 -21.71
C SER A 861 -17.97 -18.47 -20.68
N ARG A 862 -17.20 -17.67 -19.94
CA ARG A 862 -17.75 -16.69 -19.00
C ARG A 862 -18.78 -15.77 -19.67
N GLU A 863 -18.47 -15.36 -20.89
CA GLU A 863 -19.32 -14.45 -21.65
C GLU A 863 -20.59 -15.16 -22.16
N GLU A 864 -20.51 -16.45 -22.51
CA GLU A 864 -21.70 -17.27 -22.83
C GLU A 864 -22.57 -17.54 -21.60
N LEU A 865 -21.98 -17.67 -20.41
CA LEU A 865 -22.73 -17.73 -19.16
C LEU A 865 -23.49 -16.42 -18.95
N ASP A 866 -22.81 -15.29 -19.13
CA ASP A 866 -23.38 -13.96 -19.01
C ASP A 866 -24.56 -13.76 -19.98
N ASP A 867 -24.45 -14.26 -21.20
CA ASP A 867 -25.51 -14.27 -22.21
C ASP A 867 -26.73 -15.12 -21.78
N ARG A 868 -26.52 -16.24 -21.09
CA ARG A 868 -27.59 -17.15 -20.64
C ARG A 868 -28.33 -16.70 -19.38
N ILE A 869 -27.73 -15.79 -18.59
CA ILE A 869 -28.33 -15.30 -17.33
C ILE A 869 -29.38 -14.20 -17.56
N VAL A 870 -29.58 -13.73 -18.80
CA VAL A 870 -30.55 -12.67 -19.08
C VAL A 870 -31.99 -13.16 -18.82
N PRO A 871 -32.72 -12.55 -17.88
CA PRO A 871 -34.07 -12.99 -17.54
C PRO A 871 -35.07 -12.56 -18.63
N ASP A 872 -36.11 -13.36 -18.84
CA ASP A 872 -37.28 -12.98 -19.66
C ASP A 872 -38.23 -12.02 -18.90
N LEU A 873 -38.08 -11.92 -17.57
CA LEU A 873 -38.92 -11.13 -16.67
C LEU A 873 -40.41 -11.43 -16.77
N GLY A 874 -40.77 -12.64 -17.24
CA GLY A 874 -42.14 -13.08 -17.48
C GLY A 874 -42.81 -12.42 -18.69
N PHE A 875 -42.05 -11.84 -19.62
CA PHE A 875 -42.58 -11.44 -20.93
C PHE A 875 -42.66 -12.64 -21.88
N ASP A 876 -43.69 -12.66 -22.71
CA ASP A 876 -43.89 -13.66 -23.75
C ASP A 876 -43.15 -13.29 -25.06
N ALA A 877 -43.31 -14.13 -26.09
CA ALA A 877 -42.73 -13.90 -27.41
C ALA A 877 -43.27 -12.65 -28.13
N ASN A 878 -44.40 -12.09 -27.68
CA ASN A 878 -44.97 -10.83 -28.18
C ASN A 878 -44.54 -9.63 -27.32
N MET A 879 -43.53 -9.80 -26.45
CA MET A 879 -43.00 -8.77 -25.56
C MET A 879 -44.03 -8.30 -24.54
N GLN A 880 -44.98 -9.16 -24.16
CA GLN A 880 -46.13 -8.83 -23.30
C GLN A 880 -46.17 -9.67 -22.02
N ARG A 881 -46.68 -9.07 -20.95
CA ARG A 881 -46.91 -9.71 -19.65
C ARG A 881 -48.26 -9.29 -19.09
N THR A 882 -49.03 -10.24 -18.58
CA THR A 882 -50.33 -9.97 -17.92
C THR A 882 -50.14 -9.82 -16.41
N VAL A 883 -50.75 -8.79 -15.83
CA VAL A 883 -50.85 -8.55 -14.39
C VAL A 883 -52.32 -8.69 -13.99
N ASP A 884 -52.65 -9.73 -13.24
CA ASP A 884 -54.03 -10.10 -12.89
C ASP A 884 -54.39 -9.63 -11.47
N TYR A 885 -55.45 -8.84 -11.33
CA TYR A 885 -56.02 -8.39 -10.05
C TYR A 885 -57.33 -9.14 -9.69
N GLY A 886 -57.67 -10.19 -10.44
CA GLY A 886 -58.90 -10.98 -10.30
C GLY A 886 -60.07 -10.38 -11.07
N ALA A 887 -60.58 -9.22 -10.65
CA ALA A 887 -61.73 -8.58 -11.28
C ALA A 887 -61.40 -7.84 -12.60
N ARG A 888 -60.13 -7.55 -12.83
CA ARG A 888 -59.58 -6.88 -14.02
C ARG A 888 -58.12 -7.27 -14.20
N ALA A 889 -57.63 -7.23 -15.43
CA ALA A 889 -56.24 -7.50 -15.75
C ALA A 889 -55.61 -6.32 -16.49
N PHE A 890 -54.28 -6.28 -16.49
CA PHE A 890 -53.50 -5.28 -17.20
C PHE A 890 -52.46 -5.95 -18.06
N ARG A 891 -52.33 -5.48 -19.30
CA ARG A 891 -51.31 -5.95 -20.24
C ARG A 891 -50.14 -4.97 -20.24
N VAL A 892 -48.96 -5.48 -19.94
CA VAL A 892 -47.70 -4.72 -19.91
C VAL A 892 -46.89 -5.10 -21.13
N THR A 893 -46.49 -4.13 -21.95
CA THR A 893 -45.68 -4.34 -23.17
C THR A 893 -44.31 -3.70 -23.02
N LEU A 894 -43.25 -4.41 -23.41
CA LEU A 894 -41.89 -3.88 -23.53
C LEU A 894 -41.70 -3.23 -24.92
N THR A 895 -41.24 -1.98 -24.95
CA THR A 895 -41.04 -1.21 -26.19
C THR A 895 -39.61 -1.32 -26.74
N PRO A 896 -39.37 -0.96 -28.02
CA PRO A 896 -38.02 -0.84 -28.61
C PRO A 896 -37.07 0.09 -27.85
N SER A 897 -37.60 1.12 -27.19
CA SER A 897 -36.83 2.01 -26.32
C SER A 897 -36.44 1.39 -24.96
N LEU A 898 -36.76 0.11 -24.75
CA LEU A 898 -36.56 -0.63 -23.49
C LEU A 898 -37.36 -0.04 -22.31
N ASP A 899 -38.57 0.47 -22.59
CA ASP A 899 -39.52 1.02 -21.64
C ASP A 899 -40.79 0.16 -21.51
N LEU A 900 -41.61 0.42 -20.48
CA LEU A 900 -42.85 -0.32 -20.23
C LEU A 900 -44.09 0.52 -20.53
N GLU A 901 -45.00 -0.03 -21.30
CA GLU A 901 -46.34 0.50 -21.53
C GLU A 901 -47.39 -0.40 -20.88
N VAL A 902 -48.40 0.18 -20.25
CA VAL A 902 -49.46 -0.56 -19.56
C VAL A 902 -50.80 -0.27 -20.24
N PHE A 903 -51.58 -1.30 -20.50
CA PHE A 903 -52.91 -1.24 -21.10
C PHE A 903 -53.93 -1.92 -20.20
N ASP A 904 -55.14 -1.38 -20.13
CA ASP A 904 -56.27 -2.04 -19.45
C ASP A 904 -56.98 -3.07 -20.36
N ASP A 905 -57.99 -3.75 -19.82
CA ASP A 905 -58.80 -4.74 -20.53
C ASP A 905 -59.55 -4.19 -21.76
N SER A 906 -59.70 -2.86 -21.87
CA SER A 906 -60.30 -2.19 -23.03
C SER A 906 -59.29 -1.82 -24.12
N GLY A 907 -57.99 -2.09 -23.89
CA GLY A 907 -56.89 -1.71 -24.78
C GLY A 907 -56.44 -0.26 -24.62
N LYS A 908 -56.93 0.47 -23.61
CA LYS A 908 -56.55 1.86 -23.37
C LYS A 908 -55.20 1.93 -22.66
N LYS A 909 -54.28 2.75 -23.20
CA LYS A 909 -52.96 3.01 -22.60
C LYS A 909 -53.07 3.80 -21.29
N LEU A 910 -52.43 3.29 -20.25
CA LEU A 910 -52.36 3.88 -18.92
C LEU A 910 -50.96 4.45 -18.66
N LYS A 911 -50.88 5.52 -17.85
CA LYS A 911 -49.62 6.15 -17.48
C LYS A 911 -48.75 5.27 -16.56
N ASN A 912 -49.39 4.46 -15.70
CA ASN A 912 -48.75 3.53 -14.78
C ASN A 912 -49.73 2.40 -14.45
N LEU A 913 -49.22 1.28 -13.92
CA LEU A 913 -50.06 0.24 -13.34
C LEU A 913 -50.84 0.79 -12.12
N PRO A 914 -52.18 0.70 -12.10
CA PRO A 914 -53.00 1.19 -10.99
C PRO A 914 -52.69 0.47 -9.66
N ALA A 915 -52.81 1.18 -8.54
CA ALA A 915 -52.74 0.55 -7.22
C ALA A 915 -53.96 -0.37 -6.99
N PRO A 916 -53.80 -1.47 -6.21
CA PRO A 916 -54.93 -2.31 -5.79
C PRO A 916 -56.04 -1.50 -5.12
N GLY A 917 -57.29 -1.75 -5.50
CA GLY A 917 -58.47 -1.06 -4.97
C GLY A 917 -59.49 -2.02 -4.35
N LYS A 918 -60.53 -1.47 -3.70
CA LYS A 918 -61.56 -2.24 -2.95
C LYS A 918 -62.40 -3.23 -3.79
N LYS A 919 -62.33 -3.17 -5.12
CA LYS A 919 -63.06 -4.06 -6.03
C LYS A 919 -62.16 -5.18 -6.58
N ASP A 920 -60.87 -5.10 -6.32
CA ASP A 920 -59.88 -6.10 -6.72
C ASP A 920 -59.81 -7.18 -5.64
N ASP A 921 -59.31 -8.36 -6.00
CA ASP A 921 -59.00 -9.41 -5.03
C ASP A 921 -57.84 -8.94 -4.15
N GLU A 922 -58.09 -8.78 -2.84
CA GLU A 922 -57.16 -8.08 -1.93
C GLU A 922 -55.78 -8.75 -1.86
N GLU A 923 -55.75 -10.08 -1.85
CA GLU A 923 -54.51 -10.86 -1.74
C GLU A 923 -53.79 -10.93 -3.09
N LYS A 924 -54.50 -11.29 -4.17
CA LYS A 924 -53.92 -11.40 -5.51
C LYS A 924 -53.43 -10.06 -6.06
N ALA A 925 -54.19 -8.98 -5.87
CA ALA A 925 -53.82 -7.67 -6.39
C ALA A 925 -52.61 -7.08 -5.63
N ALA A 926 -52.53 -7.29 -4.32
CA ALA A 926 -51.37 -6.86 -3.53
C ALA A 926 -50.09 -7.60 -3.96
N GLU A 927 -50.17 -8.92 -4.14
CA GLU A 927 -49.07 -9.75 -4.62
C GLU A 927 -48.65 -9.36 -6.05
N ALA A 928 -49.60 -9.26 -6.98
CA ALA A 928 -49.33 -8.91 -8.38
C ALA A 928 -48.72 -7.50 -8.52
N TYR A 929 -49.18 -6.53 -7.72
CA TYR A 929 -48.62 -5.18 -7.71
C TYR A 929 -47.20 -5.13 -7.14
N ALA A 930 -46.92 -5.90 -6.09
CA ALA A 930 -45.58 -6.03 -5.52
C ALA A 930 -44.63 -6.70 -6.53
N ALA A 931 -45.07 -7.79 -7.17
CA ALA A 931 -44.31 -8.50 -8.21
C ALA A 931 -44.00 -7.60 -9.41
N PHE A 932 -44.95 -6.77 -9.86
CA PHE A 932 -44.71 -5.80 -10.94
C PHE A 932 -43.66 -4.75 -10.57
N LYS A 933 -43.72 -4.20 -9.35
CA LYS A 933 -42.72 -3.22 -8.88
C LYS A 933 -41.33 -3.81 -8.84
N GLU A 934 -41.21 -5.04 -8.35
CA GLU A 934 -39.92 -5.73 -8.28
C GLU A 934 -39.40 -6.08 -9.69
N MET A 935 -40.26 -6.56 -10.59
CA MET A 935 -39.90 -6.78 -12.00
C MET A 935 -39.39 -5.50 -12.66
N LYS A 936 -40.09 -4.35 -12.48
CA LYS A 936 -39.67 -3.07 -13.07
C LYS A 936 -38.28 -2.64 -12.59
N LYS A 937 -37.95 -2.95 -11.32
CA LYS A 937 -36.62 -2.71 -10.75
C LYS A 937 -35.57 -3.64 -11.35
N GLN A 938 -35.88 -4.93 -11.47
CA GLN A 938 -35.01 -5.93 -12.09
C GLN A 938 -34.74 -5.61 -13.56
N MET A 939 -35.75 -5.20 -14.32
CA MET A 939 -35.63 -4.78 -15.72
C MET A 939 -34.63 -3.65 -15.89
N LYS A 940 -34.74 -2.57 -15.10
CA LYS A 940 -33.79 -1.45 -15.16
C LYS A 940 -32.35 -1.88 -14.88
N ALA A 941 -32.15 -2.78 -13.91
CA ALA A 941 -30.83 -3.31 -13.60
C ALA A 941 -30.29 -4.19 -14.74
N ALA A 942 -31.14 -5.07 -15.30
CA ALA A 942 -30.79 -5.93 -16.43
C ALA A 942 -30.44 -5.10 -17.67
N VAL A 943 -31.27 -4.13 -18.05
CA VAL A 943 -31.02 -3.22 -19.19
C VAL A 943 -29.71 -2.46 -19.03
N SER A 944 -29.47 -1.87 -17.85
CA SER A 944 -28.21 -1.16 -17.58
C SER A 944 -27.00 -2.09 -17.67
N SER A 945 -27.16 -3.35 -17.24
CA SER A 945 -26.12 -4.37 -17.37
C SER A 945 -25.83 -4.73 -18.82
N GLN A 946 -26.88 -5.02 -19.61
CA GLN A 946 -26.72 -5.45 -21.00
C GLN A 946 -26.19 -4.33 -21.89
N LYS A 947 -26.55 -3.07 -21.64
CA LYS A 947 -25.92 -1.91 -22.31
C LYS A 947 -24.40 -1.90 -22.13
N ALA A 948 -23.93 -2.02 -20.88
CA ALA A 948 -22.50 -2.04 -20.59
C ALA A 948 -21.78 -3.24 -21.24
N ARG A 949 -22.44 -4.41 -21.30
CA ARG A 949 -21.90 -5.62 -21.95
C ARG A 949 -21.80 -5.46 -23.46
N LEU A 950 -22.82 -4.89 -24.11
CA LEU A 950 -22.82 -4.64 -25.55
C LEU A 950 -21.79 -3.56 -25.94
N GLU A 951 -21.60 -2.53 -25.11
CA GLU A 951 -20.49 -1.58 -25.30
C GLU A 951 -19.13 -2.27 -25.25
N TYR A 952 -18.91 -3.16 -24.29
CA TYR A 952 -17.68 -3.95 -24.22
C TYR A 952 -17.53 -4.90 -25.42
N ALA A 953 -18.61 -5.58 -25.82
CA ALA A 953 -18.63 -6.50 -26.96
C ALA A 953 -18.27 -5.78 -28.28
N LEU A 954 -18.77 -4.55 -28.45
CA LEU A 954 -18.41 -3.68 -29.57
C LEU A 954 -16.91 -3.36 -29.55
N SER A 955 -16.37 -2.96 -28.38
CA SER A 955 -14.95 -2.62 -28.22
C SER A 955 -14.00 -3.82 -28.45
N ALA A 956 -14.38 -5.00 -27.96
CA ALA A 956 -13.54 -6.20 -27.96
C ALA A 956 -13.73 -7.10 -29.20
N GLN A 957 -14.58 -6.70 -30.15
CA GLN A 957 -14.92 -7.50 -31.34
C GLN A 957 -15.44 -8.90 -30.97
N ARG A 958 -16.38 -8.95 -30.02
CA ARG A 958 -17.03 -10.22 -29.67
C ARG A 958 -17.88 -10.73 -30.83
N GLU A 959 -17.76 -12.01 -31.11
CA GLU A 959 -18.52 -12.71 -32.15
C GLU A 959 -19.33 -13.88 -31.54
N TRP A 960 -20.58 -14.02 -31.97
CA TRP A 960 -21.49 -15.12 -31.64
C TRP A 960 -21.64 -16.06 -32.83
N ARG A 961 -21.93 -17.34 -32.60
CA ARG A 961 -22.45 -18.20 -33.66
C ARG A 961 -23.88 -17.78 -33.99
N ALA A 962 -24.31 -17.94 -35.24
CA ALA A 962 -25.66 -17.56 -35.67
C ALA A 962 -26.77 -18.18 -34.80
N GLU A 963 -26.62 -19.43 -34.37
CA GLU A 963 -27.57 -20.09 -33.47
C GLU A 963 -27.62 -19.44 -32.07
N ASP A 964 -26.47 -19.21 -31.45
CA ASP A 964 -26.36 -18.57 -30.14
C ASP A 964 -26.90 -17.14 -30.17
N TRP A 965 -26.60 -16.41 -31.25
CA TRP A 965 -27.13 -15.07 -31.48
C TRP A 965 -28.66 -15.07 -31.60
N LYS A 966 -29.26 -16.01 -32.35
CA LYS A 966 -30.72 -16.14 -32.44
C LYS A 966 -31.33 -16.51 -31.08
N ASN A 967 -30.71 -17.42 -30.33
CA ASN A 967 -31.21 -17.80 -29.01
C ASN A 967 -31.17 -16.63 -28.02
N LEU A 968 -30.10 -15.85 -28.04
CA LEU A 968 -29.95 -14.70 -27.15
C LEU A 968 -30.79 -13.51 -27.62
N PHE A 969 -30.54 -13.02 -28.82
CA PHE A 969 -31.07 -11.75 -29.32
C PHE A 969 -32.44 -11.88 -29.96
N VAL A 970 -32.83 -13.02 -30.51
CA VAL A 970 -34.16 -13.14 -31.16
C VAL A 970 -35.19 -13.70 -30.18
N LYS A 971 -34.86 -14.75 -29.42
CA LYS A 971 -35.84 -15.44 -28.55
C LYS A 971 -36.04 -14.79 -27.19
N ASN A 972 -35.03 -14.10 -26.62
CA ASN A 972 -35.19 -13.46 -25.32
C ASN A 972 -35.89 -12.10 -25.47
N PRO A 973 -37.02 -11.87 -24.78
CA PRO A 973 -37.82 -10.65 -24.97
C PRO A 973 -37.04 -9.35 -24.71
N LEU A 974 -36.14 -9.36 -23.72
CA LEU A 974 -35.35 -8.18 -23.38
C LEU A 974 -34.28 -7.90 -24.43
N MET A 975 -33.54 -8.93 -24.85
CA MET A 975 -32.46 -8.80 -25.84
C MET A 975 -32.99 -8.56 -27.25
N HIS A 976 -34.22 -8.96 -27.54
CA HIS A 976 -34.91 -8.69 -28.81
C HIS A 976 -34.96 -7.21 -29.15
N GLN A 977 -35.24 -6.36 -28.16
CA GLN A 977 -35.25 -4.91 -28.37
C GLN A 977 -33.85 -4.38 -28.70
N PHE A 978 -32.79 -4.99 -28.15
CA PHE A 978 -31.41 -4.64 -28.53
C PHE A 978 -31.06 -5.11 -29.95
N ALA A 979 -31.57 -6.27 -30.37
CA ALA A 979 -31.33 -6.83 -31.69
C ALA A 979 -31.83 -5.88 -32.80
N ILE A 980 -33.04 -5.34 -32.63
CA ILE A 980 -33.70 -4.42 -33.57
C ILE A 980 -33.00 -3.05 -33.60
N GLY A 981 -32.54 -2.59 -32.44
CA GLY A 981 -31.94 -1.27 -32.27
C GLY A 981 -30.48 -1.12 -32.72
N LEU A 982 -29.83 -2.22 -33.11
CA LEU A 982 -28.39 -2.26 -33.41
C LEU A 982 -28.10 -2.82 -34.80
N ILE A 983 -26.94 -2.45 -35.33
CA ILE A 983 -26.44 -2.94 -36.62
C ILE A 983 -25.46 -4.09 -36.38
N TRP A 984 -25.70 -5.19 -37.06
CA TRP A 984 -24.95 -6.44 -36.91
C TRP A 984 -24.14 -6.74 -38.15
N GLY A 985 -23.08 -7.51 -37.99
CA GLY A 985 -22.15 -7.85 -39.06
C GLY A 985 -21.86 -9.33 -39.07
N VAL A 986 -21.74 -9.91 -40.26
CA VAL A 986 -21.15 -11.23 -40.47
C VAL A 986 -19.64 -11.05 -40.61
N TYR A 987 -18.88 -11.80 -39.82
CA TYR A 987 -17.42 -11.73 -39.77
C TYR A 987 -16.77 -13.00 -40.34
N GLU A 988 -15.76 -12.81 -41.17
CA GLU A 988 -14.90 -13.87 -41.71
C GLU A 988 -13.43 -13.54 -41.42
N GLY A 989 -12.75 -14.42 -40.67
CA GLY A 989 -11.36 -14.19 -40.28
C GLY A 989 -11.14 -12.88 -39.50
N GLY A 990 -12.14 -12.43 -38.73
CA GLY A 990 -12.10 -11.19 -37.96
C GLY A 990 -12.29 -9.92 -38.80
N ARG A 991 -12.79 -10.03 -40.04
CA ARG A 991 -13.14 -8.88 -40.89
C ARG A 991 -14.63 -8.85 -41.18
N LEU A 992 -15.20 -7.65 -41.21
CA LEU A 992 -16.60 -7.45 -41.59
C LEU A 992 -16.78 -7.84 -43.06
N ALA A 993 -17.61 -8.85 -43.31
CA ALA A 993 -17.97 -9.33 -44.65
C ALA A 993 -19.26 -8.68 -45.16
N GLN A 994 -20.28 -8.57 -44.29
CA GLN A 994 -21.57 -7.97 -44.61
C GLN A 994 -22.23 -7.40 -43.36
N SER A 995 -22.74 -6.17 -43.42
CA SER A 995 -23.60 -5.60 -42.37
C SER A 995 -25.10 -5.85 -42.64
N PHE A 996 -25.89 -6.00 -41.58
CA PHE A 996 -27.33 -6.17 -41.62
C PHE A 996 -28.01 -5.58 -40.36
N ARG A 997 -29.33 -5.37 -40.45
CA ARG A 997 -30.22 -5.05 -39.32
C ARG A 997 -31.30 -6.11 -39.18
N TYR A 998 -31.67 -6.45 -37.95
CA TYR A 998 -32.79 -7.33 -37.66
C TYR A 998 -34.07 -6.53 -37.49
N MET A 999 -35.15 -6.95 -38.13
CA MET A 999 -36.43 -6.23 -38.20
C MET A 999 -37.46 -6.84 -37.23
N GLU A 1000 -38.50 -6.08 -36.87
CA GLU A 1000 -39.58 -6.53 -35.96
C GLU A 1000 -40.38 -7.72 -36.52
N ASP A 1001 -40.49 -7.84 -37.84
CA ASP A 1001 -41.17 -8.95 -38.52
C ASP A 1001 -40.30 -10.22 -38.64
N GLY A 1002 -39.06 -10.18 -38.12
CA GLY A 1002 -38.12 -11.28 -38.14
C GLY A 1002 -37.23 -11.37 -39.38
N THR A 1003 -37.38 -10.44 -40.33
CA THR A 1003 -36.50 -10.34 -41.51
C THR A 1003 -35.16 -9.70 -41.15
N PHE A 1004 -34.15 -9.91 -42.01
CA PHE A 1004 -32.88 -9.20 -41.92
C PHE A 1004 -32.74 -8.33 -43.16
N ASN A 1005 -32.32 -7.07 -43.02
CA ASN A 1005 -32.15 -6.17 -44.15
C ASN A 1005 -30.72 -5.64 -44.23
N THR A 1006 -30.25 -5.32 -45.43
CA THR A 1006 -28.99 -4.62 -45.69
C THR A 1006 -29.18 -3.09 -45.57
N GLN A 1007 -28.08 -2.32 -45.70
CA GLN A 1007 -28.13 -0.86 -45.65
C GLN A 1007 -29.00 -0.25 -46.77
N GLU A 1008 -29.20 -0.99 -47.86
CA GLU A 1008 -30.03 -0.60 -49.02
C GLU A 1008 -31.51 -1.00 -48.84
N GLY A 1009 -31.88 -1.58 -47.69
CA GLY A 1009 -33.24 -2.06 -47.42
C GLY A 1009 -33.60 -3.36 -48.15
N GLN A 1010 -32.63 -4.08 -48.69
CA GLN A 1010 -32.85 -5.38 -49.33
C GLN A 1010 -32.85 -6.50 -48.30
N GLU A 1011 -33.76 -7.46 -48.44
CA GLU A 1011 -33.82 -8.64 -47.58
C GLU A 1011 -32.54 -9.48 -47.71
N TYR A 1012 -31.99 -9.87 -46.57
CA TYR A 1012 -30.73 -10.59 -46.42
C TYR A 1012 -30.97 -11.94 -45.76
N THR A 1013 -30.44 -13.01 -46.35
CA THR A 1013 -30.49 -14.34 -45.74
C THR A 1013 -29.23 -14.60 -44.93
N LEU A 1014 -29.40 -14.69 -43.60
CA LEU A 1014 -28.31 -14.94 -42.67
C LEU A 1014 -27.77 -16.39 -42.79
N PRO A 1015 -26.47 -16.61 -43.09
CA PRO A 1015 -25.90 -17.95 -43.19
C PRO A 1015 -25.94 -18.74 -41.87
N GLU A 1016 -26.21 -20.04 -41.92
CA GLU A 1016 -26.36 -20.88 -40.71
C GLU A 1016 -25.09 -20.99 -39.87
N GLN A 1017 -23.91 -20.96 -40.50
CA GLN A 1017 -22.61 -21.05 -39.82
C GLN A 1017 -21.91 -19.69 -39.68
N ALA A 1018 -22.65 -18.58 -39.83
CA ALA A 1018 -22.08 -17.23 -39.70
C ALA A 1018 -21.57 -16.94 -38.28
N ARG A 1019 -20.51 -16.12 -38.22
CA ARG A 1019 -20.07 -15.43 -37.00
C ARG A 1019 -20.65 -14.02 -37.01
N ILE A 1020 -21.48 -13.71 -36.03
CA ILE A 1020 -22.20 -12.44 -35.95
C ILE A 1020 -21.56 -11.57 -34.88
N GLY A 1021 -21.31 -10.31 -35.17
CA GLY A 1021 -20.76 -9.34 -34.21
C GLY A 1021 -21.44 -7.98 -34.34
N LEU A 1022 -21.19 -7.10 -33.38
CA LEU A 1022 -21.61 -5.70 -33.50
C LEU A 1022 -20.66 -4.96 -34.45
N VAL A 1023 -21.26 -4.29 -35.44
CA VAL A 1023 -20.51 -3.48 -36.42
C VAL A 1023 -19.90 -2.27 -35.72
N HIS A 1024 -18.59 -2.08 -35.91
CA HIS A 1024 -17.90 -0.90 -35.43
C HIS A 1024 -17.81 0.17 -36.54
N PRO A 1025 -18.01 1.47 -36.26
CA PRO A 1025 -18.00 2.49 -37.31
C PRO A 1025 -16.68 2.62 -38.07
N VAL A 1026 -15.56 2.18 -37.50
CA VAL A 1026 -14.24 2.13 -38.18
C VAL A 1026 -14.21 1.15 -39.37
N GLU A 1027 -15.17 0.23 -39.43
CA GLU A 1027 -15.25 -0.81 -40.46
C GLU A 1027 -16.19 -0.43 -41.61
N LEU A 1028 -16.97 0.64 -41.43
CA LEU A 1028 -17.91 1.14 -42.42
C LEU A 1028 -17.30 2.30 -43.18
N SER A 1029 -17.58 2.36 -44.48
CA SER A 1029 -17.40 3.61 -45.24
C SER A 1029 -18.37 4.69 -44.76
N ASP A 1030 -18.04 5.96 -45.02
CA ASP A 1030 -18.92 7.08 -44.67
C ASP A 1030 -20.31 6.95 -45.32
N SER A 1031 -20.39 6.40 -46.53
CA SER A 1031 -21.66 6.12 -47.23
C SER A 1031 -22.50 5.03 -46.56
N GLU A 1032 -21.89 3.90 -46.18
CA GLU A 1032 -22.60 2.83 -45.49
C GLU A 1032 -23.09 3.28 -44.10
N LYS A 1033 -22.25 4.03 -43.39
CA LYS A 1033 -22.59 4.61 -42.10
C LYS A 1033 -23.76 5.59 -42.21
N ALA A 1034 -23.80 6.42 -43.25
CA ALA A 1034 -24.91 7.33 -43.51
C ALA A 1034 -26.21 6.58 -43.82
N ALA A 1035 -26.15 5.57 -44.69
CA ALA A 1035 -27.31 4.74 -45.05
C ALA A 1035 -27.92 4.04 -43.84
N TRP A 1036 -27.10 3.48 -42.95
CA TRP A 1036 -27.60 2.86 -41.71
C TRP A 1036 -28.25 3.87 -40.76
N LYS A 1037 -27.71 5.09 -40.66
CA LYS A 1037 -28.29 6.16 -39.84
C LYS A 1037 -29.66 6.60 -40.38
N GLU A 1038 -29.76 6.77 -41.69
CA GLU A 1038 -31.02 7.10 -42.37
C GLU A 1038 -32.07 6.01 -42.12
N GLN A 1039 -31.71 4.73 -42.34
CA GLN A 1039 -32.63 3.62 -42.11
C GLN A 1039 -33.08 3.47 -40.65
N LEU A 1040 -32.24 3.78 -39.66
CA LEU A 1040 -32.67 3.80 -38.25
C LEU A 1040 -33.62 4.96 -37.96
N ALA A 1041 -33.36 6.15 -38.54
CA ALA A 1041 -34.19 7.32 -38.39
C ALA A 1041 -35.58 7.15 -39.03
N ASP A 1042 -35.66 6.53 -40.22
CA ASP A 1042 -36.91 6.26 -40.94
C ASP A 1042 -37.88 5.37 -40.15
N TYR A 1043 -37.34 4.50 -39.29
CA TYR A 1043 -38.11 3.60 -38.43
C TYR A 1043 -38.23 4.13 -36.99
N GLU A 1044 -37.87 5.41 -36.76
CA GLU A 1044 -37.89 6.08 -35.45
C GLU A 1044 -37.10 5.34 -34.35
N ILE A 1045 -36.03 4.62 -34.74
CA ILE A 1045 -35.24 3.81 -33.82
C ILE A 1045 -34.09 4.61 -33.23
N THR A 1046 -34.06 4.69 -31.90
CA THR A 1046 -32.90 5.19 -31.16
C THR A 1046 -32.01 4.02 -30.75
N GLN A 1047 -30.72 4.09 -31.08
CA GLN A 1047 -29.79 3.01 -30.73
C GLN A 1047 -29.67 2.85 -29.20
N PRO A 1048 -29.79 1.63 -28.67
CA PRO A 1048 -29.77 1.39 -27.22
C PRO A 1048 -28.39 1.60 -26.59
N VAL A 1049 -27.31 1.54 -27.41
CA VAL A 1049 -25.93 1.89 -27.07
C VAL A 1049 -25.34 2.81 -28.15
N GLU A 1050 -24.33 3.60 -27.81
CA GLU A 1050 -23.63 4.48 -28.75
C GLU A 1050 -22.79 3.65 -29.74
N GLN A 1051 -23.41 3.24 -30.86
CA GLN A 1051 -22.79 2.42 -31.90
C GLN A 1051 -22.36 3.27 -33.10
N LEU A 1052 -23.28 3.76 -33.95
CA LEU A 1052 -22.90 4.46 -35.18
C LEU A 1052 -22.33 5.85 -34.92
N ASP A 1053 -22.82 6.54 -33.89
CA ASP A 1053 -22.29 7.86 -33.48
C ASP A 1053 -20.99 7.78 -32.68
N ARG A 1054 -20.51 6.57 -32.40
CA ARG A 1054 -19.30 6.36 -31.63
C ARG A 1054 -18.10 7.05 -32.31
N PRO A 1055 -17.32 7.87 -31.59
CA PRO A 1055 -16.14 8.53 -32.15
C PRO A 1055 -15.09 7.51 -32.61
N VAL A 1056 -14.57 7.71 -33.83
CA VAL A 1056 -13.51 6.88 -34.42
C VAL A 1056 -12.20 7.64 -34.41
N TYR A 1057 -11.14 6.99 -33.93
CA TYR A 1057 -9.79 7.54 -33.91
C TYR A 1057 -8.87 6.71 -34.79
N LEU A 1058 -8.50 7.26 -35.94
CA LEU A 1058 -7.55 6.64 -36.85
C LEU A 1058 -6.11 6.94 -36.43
N MET A 1059 -5.22 5.98 -36.62
CA MET A 1059 -3.78 6.14 -36.46
C MET A 1059 -3.24 7.02 -37.60
N THR A 1060 -2.35 7.96 -37.28
CA THR A 1060 -1.70 8.82 -38.28
C THR A 1060 -0.42 8.19 -38.83
N GLU A 1061 0.05 8.62 -40.01
CA GLU A 1061 1.30 8.12 -40.59
C GLU A 1061 2.52 8.35 -39.69
N ALA A 1062 2.57 9.49 -38.98
CA ALA A 1062 3.64 9.82 -38.04
C ALA A 1062 3.66 8.91 -36.80
N GLU A 1063 2.52 8.35 -36.41
CA GLU A 1063 2.40 7.44 -35.26
C GLU A 1063 2.73 5.99 -35.62
N ALA A 1064 2.60 5.60 -36.89
CA ALA A 1064 2.68 4.21 -37.32
C ALA A 1064 4.00 3.51 -36.92
N ASP A 1065 5.12 4.22 -37.01
CA ASP A 1065 6.45 3.72 -36.66
C ASP A 1065 6.86 4.00 -35.20
N SER A 1066 5.97 4.58 -34.39
CA SER A 1066 6.16 4.72 -32.95
C SER A 1066 5.76 3.45 -32.21
N LYS A 1067 6.38 3.20 -31.04
CA LYS A 1067 5.96 2.17 -30.07
C LYS A 1067 5.00 2.70 -29.00
N TYR A 1068 4.85 4.02 -28.91
CA TYR A 1068 4.10 4.69 -27.86
C TYR A 1068 3.15 5.73 -28.43
N LEU A 1069 1.96 5.79 -27.85
CA LEU A 1069 0.93 6.77 -28.12
C LEU A 1069 1.10 7.98 -27.20
N GLU A 1070 1.45 9.13 -27.77
CA GLU A 1070 1.72 10.39 -27.03
C GLU A 1070 0.55 11.40 -27.07
N ARG A 1071 -0.59 11.06 -27.70
CA ARG A 1071 -1.72 12.00 -27.90
C ARG A 1071 -2.19 12.70 -26.62
N PHE A 1072 -2.08 12.02 -25.49
CA PHE A 1072 -2.51 12.48 -24.16
C PHE A 1072 -1.36 12.97 -23.27
N GLY A 1073 -0.13 13.00 -23.80
CA GLY A 1073 1.05 13.45 -23.07
C GLY A 1073 0.90 14.90 -22.60
N GLY A 1074 1.18 15.11 -21.31
CA GLY A 1074 1.06 16.40 -20.64
C GLY A 1074 -0.32 16.68 -20.05
N CYS A 1075 -1.35 15.85 -20.26
CA CYS A 1075 -2.66 16.09 -19.64
C CYS A 1075 -2.57 16.04 -18.10
N VAL A 1076 -2.96 17.13 -17.44
CA VAL A 1076 -2.94 17.26 -15.97
C VAL A 1076 -4.34 17.09 -15.40
N LEU A 1077 -4.50 16.17 -14.46
CA LEU A 1077 -5.76 15.92 -13.79
C LEU A 1077 -5.56 15.35 -12.40
N ASN A 1078 -6.56 15.52 -11.53
CA ASN A 1078 -6.55 14.95 -10.20
C ASN A 1078 -6.41 13.41 -10.21
N ALA A 1079 -5.52 12.86 -9.36
CA ALA A 1079 -5.21 11.43 -9.28
C ALA A 1079 -6.42 10.56 -8.93
N LEU A 1080 -7.31 11.02 -8.04
CA LEU A 1080 -8.54 10.31 -7.70
C LEU A 1080 -9.48 10.22 -8.91
N SER A 1081 -9.57 11.30 -9.70
CA SER A 1081 -10.36 11.34 -10.93
C SER A 1081 -9.80 10.38 -11.98
N LEU A 1082 -8.48 10.42 -12.24
CA LEU A 1082 -7.83 9.51 -13.17
C LEU A 1082 -8.05 8.05 -12.75
N ASN A 1083 -7.73 7.71 -11.50
CA ASN A 1083 -7.89 6.36 -10.95
C ASN A 1083 -9.34 5.87 -11.05
N GLY A 1084 -10.31 6.71 -10.68
CA GLY A 1084 -11.73 6.39 -10.76
C GLY A 1084 -12.17 6.09 -12.19
N LYS A 1085 -11.78 6.93 -13.15
CA LYS A 1085 -12.16 6.77 -14.57
C LYS A 1085 -11.52 5.56 -15.23
N VAL A 1086 -10.19 5.38 -15.10
CA VAL A 1086 -9.50 4.26 -15.75
C VAL A 1086 -9.94 2.91 -15.15
N THR A 1087 -10.14 2.85 -13.82
CA THR A 1087 -10.63 1.63 -13.16
C THR A 1087 -12.07 1.31 -13.55
N ALA A 1088 -12.93 2.33 -13.72
CA ALA A 1088 -14.30 2.15 -14.23
C ALA A 1088 -14.31 1.62 -15.68
N LEU A 1089 -13.30 1.97 -16.47
CA LEU A 1089 -13.09 1.46 -17.83
C LEU A 1089 -12.38 0.10 -17.87
N GLY A 1090 -12.14 -0.55 -16.73
CA GLY A 1090 -11.57 -1.90 -16.65
C GLY A 1090 -10.05 -1.97 -16.60
N TRP A 1091 -9.36 -0.84 -16.43
CA TRP A 1091 -7.92 -0.82 -16.25
C TRP A 1091 -7.54 -1.22 -14.82
N THR A 1092 -6.40 -1.87 -14.69
CA THR A 1092 -5.83 -2.31 -13.43
C THR A 1092 -4.59 -1.51 -13.10
N ARG A 1093 -4.42 -1.17 -11.82
CA ARG A 1093 -3.21 -0.50 -11.34
C ARG A 1093 -1.98 -1.40 -11.45
N GLY A 1094 -0.85 -0.81 -11.87
CA GLY A 1094 0.46 -1.45 -11.91
C GLY A 1094 1.03 -1.85 -10.55
N ALA A 1095 2.23 -2.45 -10.58
CA ALA A 1095 2.94 -2.86 -9.39
C ALA A 1095 3.23 -1.68 -8.45
N VAL A 1096 3.18 -1.95 -7.15
CA VAL A 1096 3.53 -1.00 -6.10
C VAL A 1096 5.03 -1.11 -5.86
N VAL A 1097 5.71 0.03 -5.83
CA VAL A 1097 7.15 0.10 -5.59
C VAL A 1097 7.43 0.75 -4.23
N ASP A 1098 8.68 1.16 -4.00
CA ASP A 1098 9.12 1.75 -2.74
C ASP A 1098 8.23 2.91 -2.28
N ALA A 1099 8.09 3.05 -0.97
CA ALA A 1099 7.20 4.03 -0.33
C ALA A 1099 5.70 3.94 -0.73
N GLY A 1100 5.27 2.83 -1.34
CA GLY A 1100 3.87 2.64 -1.72
C GLY A 1100 3.44 3.43 -2.95
N SER A 1101 4.38 3.90 -3.78
CA SER A 1101 4.06 4.59 -5.03
C SER A 1101 3.77 3.62 -6.17
N PHE A 1102 3.10 4.10 -7.22
CA PHE A 1102 2.90 3.38 -8.48
C PHE A 1102 2.80 4.38 -9.64
N TYR A 1103 3.26 3.97 -10.83
CA TYR A 1103 3.46 4.87 -11.98
C TYR A 1103 2.74 4.42 -13.26
N THR A 1104 1.99 3.32 -13.18
CA THR A 1104 1.34 2.73 -14.36
C THR A 1104 -0.06 2.21 -14.08
N TYR A 1105 -0.90 2.25 -15.12
CA TYR A 1105 -2.11 1.44 -15.25
C TYR A 1105 -1.95 0.51 -16.44
N TYR A 1106 -2.54 -0.68 -16.38
CA TYR A 1106 -2.52 -1.62 -17.49
C TYR A 1106 -3.88 -2.29 -17.68
N ARG A 1107 -4.12 -2.74 -18.90
CA ARG A 1107 -5.30 -3.53 -19.28
C ARG A 1107 -4.84 -4.66 -20.20
N GLU A 1108 -5.39 -5.85 -20.00
CA GLU A 1108 -5.18 -7.00 -20.88
C GLU A 1108 -6.55 -7.47 -21.39
N ASP A 1109 -6.72 -7.60 -22.70
CA ASP A 1109 -7.93 -8.09 -23.34
C ASP A 1109 -7.60 -9.43 -24.03
N ALA A 1110 -7.81 -10.54 -23.31
CA ALA A 1110 -7.42 -11.88 -23.73
C ALA A 1110 -8.03 -12.30 -25.09
N GLY A 1111 -9.25 -11.87 -25.39
CA GLY A 1111 -9.92 -12.14 -26.67
C GLY A 1111 -9.23 -11.49 -27.88
N ALA A 1112 -8.59 -10.33 -27.69
CA ALA A 1112 -7.81 -9.65 -28.72
C ALA A 1112 -6.33 -10.11 -28.73
N GLY A 1113 -5.88 -10.86 -27.72
CA GLY A 1113 -4.47 -11.23 -27.56
C GLY A 1113 -3.54 -10.04 -27.28
N LEU A 1114 -4.09 -8.89 -26.87
CA LEU A 1114 -3.39 -7.62 -26.69
C LEU A 1114 -3.58 -7.04 -25.29
N GLY A 1115 -2.64 -6.21 -24.89
CA GLY A 1115 -2.72 -5.38 -23.70
C GLY A 1115 -2.15 -3.99 -23.94
N VAL A 1116 -2.51 -3.06 -23.08
CA VAL A 1116 -2.04 -1.68 -23.09
C VAL A 1116 -1.59 -1.26 -21.70
N LYS A 1117 -0.53 -0.45 -21.63
CA LYS A 1117 -0.01 0.14 -20.40
C LYS A 1117 0.04 1.66 -20.56
N LEU A 1118 -0.48 2.39 -19.58
CA LEU A 1118 -0.49 3.84 -19.49
C LEU A 1118 0.54 4.28 -18.43
N HIS A 1119 1.45 5.17 -18.82
CA HIS A 1119 2.46 5.80 -17.96
C HIS A 1119 2.00 7.20 -17.53
N PHE A 1120 2.27 7.56 -16.27
CA PHE A 1120 1.95 8.85 -15.70
C PHE A 1120 2.93 9.23 -14.58
N SER A 1121 2.84 10.46 -14.05
CA SER A 1121 3.76 11.03 -13.06
C SER A 1121 3.82 10.29 -11.70
N GLY A 1122 2.86 9.40 -11.44
CA GLY A 1122 2.83 8.53 -10.25
C GLY A 1122 1.88 9.01 -9.16
N SER A 1123 1.49 8.09 -8.27
CA SER A 1123 0.63 8.35 -7.11
C SER A 1123 0.88 7.31 -6.00
N PHE A 1124 0.33 7.51 -4.80
CA PHE A 1124 0.58 6.69 -3.61
C PHE A 1124 -0.65 5.90 -3.17
N ILE A 1125 -0.45 4.74 -2.52
CA ILE A 1125 -1.58 3.99 -1.95
C ILE A 1125 -2.24 4.79 -0.83
N GLY A 1126 -3.53 5.08 -0.99
CA GLY A 1126 -4.33 5.73 0.05
C GLY A 1126 -4.26 7.26 0.05
N TRP A 1127 -3.42 7.86 -0.80
CA TRP A 1127 -3.27 9.31 -0.97
C TRP A 1127 -3.40 9.68 -2.46
N ASN A 1128 -4.62 10.06 -2.87
CA ASN A 1128 -4.98 10.36 -4.28
C ASN A 1128 -5.45 11.81 -4.49
N ALA A 1129 -5.05 12.75 -3.62
CA ALA A 1129 -5.57 14.13 -3.64
C ALA A 1129 -4.83 15.08 -4.59
N GLU A 1130 -3.69 14.66 -5.15
CA GLU A 1130 -2.81 15.50 -5.97
C GLU A 1130 -3.14 15.44 -7.46
N ASP A 1131 -2.72 16.47 -8.20
CA ASP A 1131 -2.76 16.48 -9.66
C ASP A 1131 -1.60 15.66 -10.23
N VAL A 1132 -1.88 14.90 -11.28
CA VAL A 1132 -0.93 14.02 -11.94
C VAL A 1132 -0.93 14.27 -13.45
N THR A 1133 0.22 14.02 -14.08
CA THR A 1133 0.44 14.22 -15.51
C THR A 1133 0.47 12.88 -16.24
N VAL A 1134 -0.35 12.74 -17.28
CA VAL A 1134 -0.32 11.58 -18.19
C VAL A 1134 0.84 11.73 -19.18
N TYR A 1135 1.58 10.66 -19.43
CA TYR A 1135 2.75 10.68 -20.33
C TYR A 1135 2.47 9.97 -21.66
N GLU A 1136 2.54 8.64 -21.69
CA GLU A 1136 2.44 7.85 -22.92
C GLU A 1136 1.75 6.50 -22.67
N ALA A 1137 1.22 5.88 -23.71
CA ALA A 1137 0.64 4.53 -23.66
C ALA A 1137 1.33 3.56 -24.63
N GLY A 1138 1.69 2.37 -24.17
CA GLY A 1138 2.35 1.33 -24.98
C GLY A 1138 1.52 0.05 -25.08
N PHE A 1139 1.52 -0.59 -26.25
CA PHE A 1139 0.77 -1.81 -26.56
C PHE A 1139 1.67 -3.05 -26.52
N TYR A 1140 1.17 -4.20 -26.07
CA TYR A 1140 1.92 -5.46 -25.95
C TYR A 1140 1.02 -6.68 -26.17
N LYS A 1141 1.61 -7.88 -26.31
CA LYS A 1141 0.86 -9.15 -26.42
C LYS A 1141 0.37 -9.64 -25.05
N ALA A 1142 -0.89 -10.03 -24.95
CA ALA A 1142 -1.49 -10.52 -23.70
C ALA A 1142 -0.87 -11.85 -23.23
N GLY A 1143 -0.85 -12.07 -21.92
CA GLY A 1143 -0.37 -13.33 -21.31
C GLY A 1143 1.13 -13.39 -20.99
N GLU A 1144 1.91 -12.35 -21.28
CA GLU A 1144 3.33 -12.30 -20.92
C GLU A 1144 3.55 -11.91 -19.43
N PRO A 1145 4.25 -12.73 -18.61
CA PRO A 1145 4.44 -12.48 -17.18
C PRO A 1145 5.21 -11.20 -16.85
N ALA A 1146 6.13 -10.80 -17.73
CA ALA A 1146 7.09 -9.71 -17.47
C ALA A 1146 6.40 -8.34 -17.34
N CYS A 1147 5.28 -8.10 -18.03
CA CYS A 1147 4.65 -6.78 -18.05
C CYS A 1147 3.89 -6.41 -16.76
N ARG A 1148 3.63 -7.39 -15.87
CA ARG A 1148 2.89 -7.21 -14.60
C ARG A 1148 3.79 -6.82 -13.42
N SER A 1149 5.11 -7.02 -13.53
CA SER A 1149 6.07 -6.90 -12.39
C SER A 1149 7.13 -5.81 -12.54
N CYS A 1150 7.19 -5.07 -13.65
CA CYS A 1150 8.24 -4.05 -13.83
C CYS A 1150 8.01 -2.85 -12.90
N ALA A 1151 8.92 -2.68 -11.93
CA ALA A 1151 8.95 -1.59 -10.97
C ALA A 1151 9.62 -0.31 -11.51
N LYS A 1152 10.30 -0.38 -12.66
CA LYS A 1152 11.04 0.75 -13.25
C LYS A 1152 10.34 1.32 -14.48
N PRO A 1153 10.34 2.64 -14.69
CA PRO A 1153 10.02 3.22 -15.99
C PRO A 1153 11.00 2.66 -17.05
N ARG A 1154 10.46 2.06 -18.12
CA ARG A 1154 11.16 1.63 -19.35
C ARG A 1154 12.01 0.35 -19.40
N GLU A 1155 11.86 -0.64 -18.50
CA GLU A 1155 12.28 -2.03 -18.85
C GLU A 1155 11.34 -2.68 -19.90
N ASP A 1156 10.20 -2.04 -20.17
CA ASP A 1156 9.12 -2.52 -21.05
C ASP A 1156 9.37 -2.28 -22.56
N VAL A 1157 10.35 -1.42 -22.91
CA VAL A 1157 10.57 -0.90 -24.28
C VAL A 1157 10.87 -2.00 -25.31
N MET A 1158 11.48 -3.10 -24.87
CA MET A 1158 11.84 -4.22 -25.74
C MET A 1158 10.63 -5.03 -26.22
N LYS A 1159 9.46 -4.88 -25.58
CA LYS A 1159 8.28 -5.71 -25.82
C LYS A 1159 7.05 -4.94 -26.30
N ALA A 1160 7.14 -3.61 -26.38
CA ALA A 1160 6.08 -2.79 -26.96
C ALA A 1160 5.98 -3.02 -28.48
N LEU A 1161 4.75 -3.22 -28.96
CA LEU A 1161 4.40 -3.33 -30.38
C LEU A 1161 4.50 -1.97 -31.04
N TYR A 1162 4.81 -1.95 -32.34
CA TYR A 1162 4.63 -0.75 -33.14
C TYR A 1162 3.13 -0.46 -33.29
N LEU A 1163 2.74 0.82 -33.32
CA LEU A 1163 1.33 1.18 -33.44
C LEU A 1163 0.69 0.63 -34.73
N LYS A 1164 1.47 0.49 -35.82
CA LYS A 1164 1.02 -0.18 -37.05
C LYS A 1164 0.69 -1.66 -36.94
N GLU A 1165 1.15 -2.33 -35.88
CA GLU A 1165 0.86 -3.73 -35.60
C GLU A 1165 -0.45 -3.88 -34.78
N VAL A 1166 -1.03 -2.77 -34.31
CA VAL A 1166 -2.27 -2.76 -33.52
C VAL A 1166 -3.48 -2.69 -34.45
N PRO A 1167 -4.50 -3.57 -34.29
CA PRO A 1167 -5.72 -3.52 -35.09
C PRO A 1167 -6.42 -2.15 -34.99
N PRO A 1168 -6.91 -1.56 -36.10
CA PRO A 1168 -7.51 -0.21 -36.10
C PRO A 1168 -8.67 -0.04 -35.12
N ARG A 1169 -9.52 -1.06 -34.99
CA ARG A 1169 -10.62 -1.09 -34.02
C ARG A 1169 -10.10 -0.99 -32.58
N TYR A 1170 -9.12 -1.81 -32.20
CA TYR A 1170 -8.54 -1.81 -30.85
C TYR A 1170 -7.84 -0.48 -30.55
N PHE A 1171 -7.07 0.05 -31.51
CA PHE A 1171 -6.44 1.36 -31.39
C PHE A 1171 -7.48 2.47 -31.13
N SER A 1172 -8.53 2.54 -31.95
CA SER A 1172 -9.59 3.54 -31.81
C SER A 1172 -10.26 3.48 -30.43
N GLU A 1173 -10.53 2.28 -29.93
CA GLU A 1173 -11.19 2.09 -28.63
C GLU A 1173 -10.32 2.46 -27.44
N ILE A 1174 -9.02 2.15 -27.48
CA ILE A 1174 -8.09 2.60 -26.45
C ILE A 1174 -7.95 4.12 -26.46
N VAL A 1175 -7.90 4.75 -27.64
CA VAL A 1175 -7.86 6.22 -27.75
C VAL A 1175 -9.16 6.84 -27.23
N LEU A 1176 -10.33 6.24 -27.52
CA LEU A 1176 -11.62 6.69 -26.97
C LEU A 1176 -11.64 6.62 -25.44
N GLN A 1177 -11.16 5.53 -24.86
CA GLN A 1177 -11.09 5.36 -23.40
C GLN A 1177 -10.17 6.37 -22.74
N LEU A 1178 -8.97 6.58 -23.30
CA LEU A 1178 -8.03 7.58 -22.79
C LEU A 1178 -8.60 8.99 -22.94
N THR A 1179 -9.29 9.29 -24.04
CA THR A 1179 -10.01 10.57 -24.23
C THR A 1179 -11.05 10.78 -23.13
N LYS A 1180 -11.86 9.77 -22.80
CA LYS A 1180 -12.83 9.84 -21.68
C LYS A 1180 -12.12 9.99 -20.33
N ALA A 1181 -11.02 9.28 -20.11
CA ALA A 1181 -10.25 9.35 -18.88
C ALA A 1181 -9.64 10.75 -18.66
N THR A 1182 -9.10 11.36 -19.71
CA THR A 1182 -8.46 12.68 -19.67
C THR A 1182 -9.41 13.83 -19.96
N ALA A 1183 -10.71 13.60 -20.21
CA ALA A 1183 -11.68 14.65 -20.56
C ALA A 1183 -11.84 15.76 -19.51
N SER A 1184 -11.50 15.49 -18.24
CA SER A 1184 -11.53 16.51 -17.17
C SER A 1184 -10.23 17.31 -17.07
N SER A 1185 -9.25 17.05 -17.93
CA SER A 1185 -8.00 17.80 -18.00
C SER A 1185 -8.31 19.20 -18.54
N GLU A 1186 -8.19 20.22 -17.70
CA GLU A 1186 -8.32 21.61 -18.13
C GLU A 1186 -6.98 22.22 -18.56
N GLU A 1187 -5.88 21.52 -18.26
CA GLU A 1187 -4.51 21.98 -18.46
C GLU A 1187 -3.68 20.90 -19.14
N ARG A 1188 -2.68 21.34 -19.92
CA ARG A 1188 -1.69 20.48 -20.56
C ARG A 1188 -0.29 21.04 -20.30
N GLU A 1189 0.57 20.25 -19.68
CA GLU A 1189 1.99 20.53 -19.50
C GLU A 1189 2.71 20.41 -20.85
N THR A 1190 3.51 21.42 -21.20
CA THR A 1190 4.25 21.48 -22.47
C THR A 1190 5.58 20.75 -22.39
N ASP A 1191 6.22 20.74 -21.22
CA ASP A 1191 7.54 20.15 -20.98
C ASP A 1191 7.48 18.72 -20.40
N TRP A 1192 6.31 18.08 -20.49
CA TRP A 1192 6.04 16.76 -19.91
C TRP A 1192 7.06 15.69 -20.35
N LYS A 1193 7.67 15.83 -21.54
CA LYS A 1193 8.72 14.92 -22.01
C LYS A 1193 9.99 14.97 -21.15
N LYS A 1194 10.37 16.15 -20.67
CA LYS A 1194 11.52 16.32 -19.78
C LYS A 1194 11.23 15.71 -18.41
N ASP A 1195 10.03 15.95 -17.88
CA ASP A 1195 9.59 15.43 -16.59
C ASP A 1195 9.45 13.90 -16.61
N ALA A 1196 9.04 13.34 -17.74
CA ALA A 1196 8.98 11.90 -17.98
C ALA A 1196 10.35 11.26 -18.31
N GLY A 1197 11.43 12.04 -18.40
CA GLY A 1197 12.77 11.54 -18.74
C GLY A 1197 12.91 11.05 -20.18
N LEU A 1198 12.19 11.66 -21.12
CA LEU A 1198 12.09 11.25 -22.54
C LEU A 1198 12.97 12.10 -23.50
N ASN A 1199 13.87 12.94 -22.96
CA ASN A 1199 14.80 13.75 -23.75
C ASN A 1199 16.00 12.96 -24.26
#